data_AF-A0A6V8K131-F1
#
_entry.id   AF-A0A6V8K131-F1
#
_cell.length_a   1.000
_cell.length_b   1.000
_cell.length_c   1.000
_cell.angle_alpha   90.00
_cell.angle_beta   90.00
_cell.angle_gamma   90.00
#
_symmetry.space_group_name_H-M   'P 1'
#
loop_
_entity.id
_entity.type
_entity.pdbx_description
1 polymer ?
#
loop_
_entity_poly.entity_id
_entity_poly.type
_entity_poly.pdbx_seq_one_letter_code
_entity_poly.pdbx_strand_id
1 'polypeptide(L)'
;MLAPTDELQLRSPYQDTGFAGIPVQNTYMDDTYNAVIPDTILFANELKEGHVAAWNPYVVGGVPLGSIPTLGLANPLTLPYYLLPDALAPGYVKVLETVFCGIMTFLFLRRLRLGRPAAVLGGLVFASSAFMIMWTNWPHTRTAAFIPAVFWALERLVQQRRVRDAALVSLAVGGMLAGGFPAVTAFTLFTAAPYLLVRAFAAYPGQARRALGVVAGAAAGLAGAVALVAFQLLPFARQMSQVLIAGREQQSDEHLSAASLITSIAPWALGSVAPSRPPEWYLPVNLVESMSYVGAAGLVLIVVAVAAPWAARAFLPRGTWSFLVLALGIWVAVIYTAPGAGVVHHLPVFSTNFVGRARSVVWLLIAALAAIGLEVVLRRREAGAVAGGRRRRLWYAAGVSTAFGAAGLVILFQARQVTTVGRADAVQQAERMRQLDGEVLVGVIFLAVAVAAVVLAWWSGGRRGPLWGRVRVGAAATLPVLAAAQALTLTVPYLPRVDKDTFFPVTQTHRYLMEHIGHDRFSGTWGGMQIGADSQLRLRALSGHQFVNRRFAELVQGIPTKQLESSTWLDLPARADVASSPVLDRLGVRYFVTSPSDRVFGRRTPAPKGGTPVVVGRARPASRPRGRCARWSSGRSVRCPPARPTRWSWRCSRTPAGGRWPGHSASPRGSSRDSRSTSRWRPRTCRRAAS
;
A
#
# COMPACT_ATOMS: atom_id res chain seq x y z
N MET A 1 -9.16 -5.37 -15.52
CA MET A 1 -8.51 -4.17 -14.93
C MET A 1 -7.55 -4.61 -13.84
N LEU A 2 -6.66 -3.72 -13.36
CA LEU A 2 -5.62 -4.04 -12.38
C LEU A 2 -6.08 -3.67 -10.96
N ALA A 3 -7.05 -4.40 -10.43
CA ALA A 3 -7.59 -4.23 -9.09
C ALA A 3 -7.98 -5.61 -8.52
N PRO A 4 -7.70 -5.90 -7.24
CA PRO A 4 -8.02 -7.19 -6.59
C PRO A 4 -9.50 -7.25 -6.12
N THR A 5 -10.44 -6.79 -6.95
CA THR A 5 -11.86 -6.79 -6.58
C THR A 5 -12.50 -8.17 -6.71
N ASP A 6 -11.79 -9.16 -7.27
CA ASP A 6 -12.15 -10.57 -7.20
C ASP A 6 -12.16 -11.09 -5.76
N GLU A 7 -11.38 -10.52 -4.83
CA GLU A 7 -11.43 -10.90 -3.42
C GLU A 7 -12.77 -10.53 -2.73
N LEU A 8 -13.53 -9.56 -3.25
CA LEU A 8 -14.83 -9.15 -2.69
C LEU A 8 -15.79 -10.34 -2.53
N GLN A 9 -15.71 -11.32 -3.43
CA GLN A 9 -16.58 -12.49 -3.43
C GLN A 9 -16.37 -13.44 -2.25
N LEU A 10 -15.24 -13.30 -1.52
CA LEU A 10 -14.93 -14.14 -0.37
C LEU A 10 -15.85 -13.86 0.82
N ARG A 11 -16.67 -12.80 0.75
CA ARG A 11 -17.57 -12.39 1.83
C ARG A 11 -18.94 -11.96 1.31
N SER A 12 -19.93 -11.97 2.19
CA SER A 12 -21.23 -11.37 1.92
C SER A 12 -21.10 -9.84 1.80
N PRO A 13 -21.99 -9.17 1.06
CA PRO A 13 -23.12 -9.74 0.31
C PRO A 13 -22.71 -10.32 -1.06
N TYR A 14 -21.45 -10.17 -1.49
CA TYR A 14 -21.02 -10.58 -2.82
C TYR A 14 -21.10 -12.09 -3.03
N GLN A 15 -20.59 -12.85 -2.06
CA GLN A 15 -20.65 -14.32 -2.07
C GLN A 15 -22.08 -14.83 -2.30
N ASP A 16 -23.07 -14.24 -1.62
CA ASP A 16 -24.46 -14.72 -1.64
C ASP A 16 -25.29 -14.21 -2.83
N THR A 17 -24.75 -13.31 -3.65
CA THR A 17 -25.54 -12.61 -4.68
C THR A 17 -25.07 -12.90 -6.11
N GLY A 18 -24.51 -14.09 -6.32
CA GLY A 18 -24.15 -14.60 -7.64
C GLY A 18 -22.71 -14.33 -8.07
N PHE A 19 -21.86 -13.82 -7.17
CA PHE A 19 -20.43 -13.67 -7.41
C PHE A 19 -19.58 -14.83 -6.87
N ALA A 20 -20.17 -15.78 -6.13
CA ALA A 20 -19.49 -16.99 -5.69
C ALA A 20 -19.12 -17.87 -6.91
N GLY A 21 -17.86 -17.83 -7.34
CA GLY A 21 -17.38 -18.65 -8.45
C GLY A 21 -16.33 -17.97 -9.33
N ILE A 22 -16.06 -16.68 -9.11
CA ILE A 22 -14.93 -16.01 -9.74
C ILE A 22 -13.65 -16.58 -9.10
N PRO A 23 -12.63 -16.98 -9.87
CA PRO A 23 -11.38 -17.43 -9.25
C PRO A 23 -10.64 -16.27 -8.59
N VAL A 24 -10.37 -16.36 -7.28
CA VAL A 24 -9.50 -15.40 -6.58
C VAL A 24 -8.05 -15.62 -7.01
N GLN A 25 -7.43 -14.56 -7.54
CA GLN A 25 -6.07 -14.61 -8.10
C GLN A 25 -4.99 -14.27 -7.07
N ASN A 26 -5.30 -13.47 -6.05
CA ASN A 26 -4.39 -13.06 -5.00
C ASN A 26 -5.18 -12.78 -3.71
N THR A 27 -4.72 -13.28 -2.57
CA THR A 27 -5.35 -13.06 -1.23
C THR A 27 -4.55 -12.12 -0.33
N TYR A 28 -3.47 -11.53 -0.83
CA TYR A 28 -2.57 -10.65 -0.08
C TYR A 28 -2.76 -9.17 -0.47
N MET A 29 -3.87 -8.79 -1.10
CA MET A 29 -4.12 -7.41 -1.55
C MET A 29 -5.40 -6.80 -0.97
N ASP A 30 -5.82 -7.29 0.19
CA ASP A 30 -7.06 -6.90 0.87
C ASP A 30 -7.16 -5.41 1.16
N ASP A 31 -6.12 -4.82 1.75
CA ASP A 31 -5.99 -3.38 2.03
C ASP A 31 -6.33 -2.49 0.82
N THR A 32 -6.03 -2.97 -0.39
CA THR A 32 -6.16 -2.13 -1.58
C THR A 32 -7.62 -1.96 -1.99
N TYR A 33 -8.45 -3.00 -1.92
CA TYR A 33 -9.86 -2.90 -2.29
C TYR A 33 -10.76 -2.51 -1.11
N ASN A 34 -10.34 -2.76 0.14
CA ASN A 34 -11.13 -2.43 1.33
C ASN A 34 -10.77 -1.07 1.96
N ALA A 35 -9.70 -0.39 1.51
CA ALA A 35 -9.34 0.94 2.02
C ALA A 35 -8.78 1.87 0.94
N VAL A 36 -7.70 1.49 0.26
CA VAL A 36 -6.93 2.44 -0.58
C VAL A 36 -7.70 2.91 -1.82
N ILE A 37 -8.22 1.97 -2.63
CA ILE A 37 -8.92 2.28 -3.88
C ILE A 37 -10.23 3.04 -3.62
N PRO A 38 -11.15 2.57 -2.74
CA PRO A 38 -12.40 3.28 -2.45
C PRO A 38 -12.19 4.73 -2.00
N ASP A 39 -11.26 4.97 -1.08
CA ASP A 39 -11.01 6.32 -0.57
C ASP A 39 -10.37 7.24 -1.61
N THR A 40 -9.48 6.70 -2.44
CA THR A 40 -8.86 7.47 -3.52
C THR A 40 -9.89 7.90 -4.56
N ILE A 41 -10.82 7.00 -4.91
CA ILE A 41 -11.91 7.31 -5.83
C ILE A 41 -12.87 8.30 -5.21
N LEU A 42 -13.27 8.10 -3.95
CA LEU A 42 -14.14 9.01 -3.24
C LEU A 42 -13.56 10.43 -3.25
N PHE A 43 -12.28 10.59 -2.91
CA PHE A 43 -11.62 11.89 -2.94
C PHE A 43 -11.65 12.53 -4.34
N ALA A 44 -11.28 11.75 -5.37
CA ALA A 44 -11.26 12.23 -6.75
C ALA A 44 -12.66 12.66 -7.22
N ASN A 45 -13.71 11.90 -6.87
CA ASN A 45 -15.08 12.18 -7.27
C ASN A 45 -15.68 13.39 -6.52
N GLU A 46 -15.45 13.50 -5.21
CA GLU A 46 -15.83 14.68 -4.43
C GLU A 46 -15.19 15.96 -4.99
N LEU A 47 -13.91 15.90 -5.40
CA LEU A 47 -13.24 17.05 -6.02
C LEU A 47 -13.82 17.39 -7.40
N LYS A 48 -14.12 16.38 -8.24
CA LYS A 48 -14.79 16.57 -9.55
C LYS A 48 -16.18 17.19 -9.39
N GLU A 49 -16.87 16.88 -8.28
CA GLU A 49 -18.18 17.44 -7.92
C GLU A 49 -18.09 18.85 -7.29
N GLY A 50 -16.87 19.38 -7.08
CA GLY A 50 -16.64 20.71 -6.52
C GLY A 50 -16.65 20.78 -4.99
N HIS A 51 -16.54 19.63 -4.31
CA HIS A 51 -16.44 19.55 -2.86
C HIS A 51 -14.98 19.54 -2.39
N VAL A 52 -14.76 19.96 -1.13
CA VAL A 52 -13.42 20.04 -0.51
C VAL A 52 -12.85 18.65 -0.15
N ALA A 53 -13.63 17.57 -0.30
CA ALA A 53 -13.23 16.17 -0.12
C ALA A 53 -12.43 15.90 1.18
N ALA A 54 -12.70 16.66 2.25
CA ALA A 54 -11.92 16.61 3.49
C ALA A 54 -12.36 15.49 4.45
N TRP A 55 -13.54 14.92 4.23
CA TRP A 55 -14.17 13.97 5.15
C TRP A 55 -14.81 12.81 4.38
N ASN A 56 -14.55 11.58 4.83
CA ASN A 56 -15.19 10.36 4.35
C ASN A 56 -16.23 9.93 5.40
N PRO A 57 -17.54 10.15 5.14
CA PRO A 57 -18.60 9.79 6.09
C PRO A 57 -19.02 8.32 6.00
N TYR A 58 -18.39 7.53 5.10
CA TYR A 58 -18.89 6.23 4.69
C TYR A 58 -18.26 5.06 5.42
N VAL A 59 -17.19 5.27 6.18
CA VAL A 59 -16.48 4.22 6.92
C VAL A 59 -16.13 4.67 8.32
N VAL A 60 -16.07 3.72 9.25
CA VAL A 60 -15.63 3.94 10.64
C VAL A 60 -16.40 5.08 11.35
N GLY A 61 -17.69 5.25 11.00
CA GLY A 61 -18.52 6.35 11.52
C GLY A 61 -18.17 7.74 10.99
N GLY A 62 -17.07 7.86 10.24
CA GLY A 62 -16.57 9.05 9.60
C GLY A 62 -15.09 9.29 9.92
N VAL A 63 -14.27 9.52 8.89
CA VAL A 63 -12.82 9.79 9.02
C VAL A 63 -12.37 10.95 8.16
N PRO A 64 -11.26 11.64 8.50
CA PRO A 64 -10.62 12.59 7.59
C PRO A 64 -10.24 11.92 6.28
N LEU A 65 -10.27 12.65 5.16
CA LEU A 65 -9.92 12.12 3.83
C LEU A 65 -8.78 12.93 3.21
N GLY A 66 -9.02 14.19 2.82
CA GLY A 66 -8.02 15.02 2.15
C GLY A 66 -6.74 15.32 2.96
N SER A 67 -6.80 15.27 4.29
CA SER A 67 -5.61 15.44 5.15
C SER A 67 -4.74 14.19 5.26
N ILE A 68 -5.24 13.02 4.83
CA ILE A 68 -4.54 11.75 5.00
C ILE A 68 -3.54 11.58 3.84
N PRO A 69 -2.22 11.62 4.10
CA PRO A 69 -1.23 11.48 3.05
C PRO A 69 -1.19 10.04 2.53
N THR A 70 -1.56 9.03 3.33
CA THR A 70 -1.46 7.58 3.00
C THR A 70 -2.29 7.12 1.79
N LEU A 71 -3.09 7.99 1.19
CA LEU A 71 -3.77 7.73 -0.08
C LEU A 71 -2.96 8.20 -1.30
N GLY A 72 -1.95 9.04 -1.10
CA GLY A 72 -1.09 9.58 -2.15
C GLY A 72 -1.79 10.63 -3.02
N LEU A 73 -2.84 11.29 -2.53
CA LEU A 73 -3.76 12.11 -3.33
C LEU A 73 -3.09 13.31 -4.02
N ALA A 74 -2.10 13.91 -3.36
CA ALA A 74 -1.34 15.05 -3.87
C ALA A 74 -0.12 14.63 -4.72
N ASN A 75 0.16 13.32 -4.83
CA ASN A 75 1.26 12.83 -5.65
C ASN A 75 0.88 12.90 -7.15
N PRO A 76 1.74 13.43 -8.02
CA PRO A 76 1.43 13.53 -9.46
C PRO A 76 1.25 12.17 -10.15
N LEU A 77 1.76 11.08 -9.58
CA LEU A 77 1.56 9.72 -10.11
C LEU A 77 0.11 9.21 -9.89
N THR A 78 -0.67 9.87 -9.03
CA THR A 78 -2.09 9.57 -8.78
C THR A 78 -3.02 10.23 -9.82
N LEU A 79 -2.47 11.05 -10.73
CA LEU A 79 -3.23 11.78 -11.75
C LEU A 79 -4.28 10.94 -12.52
N PRO A 80 -4.03 9.66 -12.89
CA PRO A 80 -5.03 8.84 -13.56
C PRO A 80 -6.38 8.71 -12.83
N TYR A 81 -6.44 8.77 -11.50
CA TYR A 81 -7.71 8.76 -10.75
C TYR A 81 -8.58 10.00 -11.02
N TYR A 82 -7.96 11.13 -11.39
CA TYR A 82 -8.66 12.37 -11.69
C TYR A 82 -9.09 12.46 -13.16
N LEU A 83 -8.44 11.72 -14.06
CA LEU A 83 -8.64 11.84 -15.52
C LEU A 83 -9.38 10.67 -16.15
N LEU A 84 -9.26 9.46 -15.59
CA LEU A 84 -9.79 8.23 -16.18
C LEU A 84 -10.99 7.70 -15.39
N PRO A 85 -11.80 6.81 -15.99
CA PRO A 85 -12.78 6.03 -15.25
C PRO A 85 -12.14 5.26 -14.09
N ASP A 86 -12.81 5.22 -12.95
CA ASP A 86 -12.33 4.64 -11.69
C ASP A 86 -11.75 3.22 -11.85
N ALA A 87 -12.42 2.42 -12.67
CA ALA A 87 -12.06 1.03 -12.91
C ALA A 87 -10.72 0.87 -13.68
N LEU A 88 -10.32 1.88 -14.46
CA LEU A 88 -9.05 1.89 -15.22
C LEU A 88 -7.91 2.56 -14.43
N ALA A 89 -8.23 3.50 -13.55
CA ALA A 89 -7.25 4.35 -12.88
C ALA A 89 -6.11 3.58 -12.17
N PRO A 90 -6.36 2.51 -11.38
CA PRO A 90 -5.29 1.75 -10.71
C PRO A 90 -4.22 1.22 -11.69
N GLY A 91 -4.65 0.70 -12.84
CA GLY A 91 -3.74 0.17 -13.85
C GLY A 91 -2.88 1.25 -14.50
N TYR A 92 -3.46 2.41 -14.81
CA TYR A 92 -2.71 3.52 -15.41
C TYR A 92 -1.80 4.23 -14.41
N VAL A 93 -2.16 4.27 -13.12
CA VAL A 93 -1.24 4.69 -12.04
C VAL A 93 -0.02 3.78 -12.04
N LYS A 94 -0.22 2.46 -12.12
CA LYS A 94 0.89 1.51 -12.15
C LYS A 94 1.81 1.72 -13.35
N VAL A 95 1.25 1.93 -14.54
CA VAL A 95 2.04 2.24 -15.75
C VAL A 95 2.87 3.51 -15.54
N LEU A 96 2.26 4.58 -15.02
CA LEU A 96 2.93 5.85 -14.79
C LEU A 96 4.04 5.74 -13.74
N GLU A 97 3.82 5.01 -12.65
CA GLU A 97 4.85 4.68 -11.65
C GLU A 97 6.03 3.96 -12.27
N THR A 98 5.79 2.89 -13.03
CA THR A 98 6.83 2.07 -13.66
C THR A 98 7.66 2.89 -14.66
N VAL A 99 7.01 3.70 -15.49
CA VAL A 99 7.67 4.58 -16.46
C VAL A 99 8.50 5.66 -15.74
N PHE A 100 7.91 6.36 -14.78
CA PHE A 100 8.59 7.41 -14.03
C PHE A 100 9.82 6.87 -13.28
N CYS A 101 9.65 5.76 -12.58
CA CYS A 101 10.68 5.03 -11.87
C CYS A 101 11.85 4.62 -12.79
N GLY A 102 11.55 4.03 -13.95
CA GLY A 102 12.54 3.63 -14.94
C GLY A 102 13.31 4.82 -15.52
N ILE A 103 12.61 5.90 -15.89
CA ILE A 103 13.22 7.12 -16.45
C ILE A 103 14.12 7.78 -15.40
N MET A 104 13.65 7.99 -14.18
CA MET A 104 14.45 8.65 -13.13
C MET A 104 15.68 7.83 -12.76
N THR A 105 15.57 6.50 -12.72
CA THR A 105 16.72 5.62 -12.50
C THR A 105 17.72 5.72 -13.65
N PHE A 106 17.25 5.69 -14.90
CA PHE A 106 18.09 5.91 -16.07
C PHE A 106 18.84 7.25 -15.98
N LEU A 107 18.12 8.33 -15.66
CA LEU A 107 18.71 9.67 -15.54
C LEU A 107 19.76 9.74 -14.41
N PHE A 108 19.49 9.12 -13.25
CA PHE A 108 20.42 9.02 -12.14
C PHE A 108 21.72 8.30 -12.56
N LEU A 109 21.60 7.12 -13.17
CA LEU A 109 22.74 6.32 -13.61
C LEU A 109 23.56 7.02 -14.70
N ARG A 110 22.90 7.78 -15.59
CA ARG A 110 23.58 8.63 -16.57
C ARG A 110 24.39 9.75 -15.91
N ARG A 111 23.94 10.32 -14.78
CA ARG A 111 24.73 11.29 -14.00
C ARG A 111 25.93 10.66 -13.30
N LEU A 112 25.88 9.36 -13.02
CA LEU A 112 27.02 8.58 -12.55
C LEU A 112 27.99 8.18 -13.67
N ARG A 113 27.80 8.69 -14.89
CA ARG A 113 28.65 8.45 -16.08
C ARG A 113 28.55 7.04 -16.68
N LEU A 114 27.59 6.23 -16.23
CA LEU A 114 27.33 4.90 -16.82
C LEU A 114 26.69 5.03 -18.21
N GLY A 115 27.02 4.15 -19.15
CA GLY A 115 26.48 4.13 -20.51
C GLY A 115 24.97 3.92 -20.59
N ARG A 116 24.37 4.20 -21.76
CA ARG A 116 22.92 4.05 -21.98
C ARG A 116 22.42 2.61 -21.71
N PRO A 117 23.08 1.54 -22.19
CA PRO A 117 22.59 0.17 -21.95
C PRO A 117 22.58 -0.19 -20.46
N ALA A 118 23.65 0.17 -19.73
CA ALA A 118 23.74 -0.01 -18.28
C ALA A 118 22.63 0.74 -17.54
N ALA A 119 22.38 2.00 -17.92
CA ALA A 119 21.34 2.82 -17.31
C ALA A 119 19.92 2.29 -17.58
N VAL A 120 19.64 1.79 -18.78
CA VAL A 120 18.34 1.17 -19.12
C VAL A 120 18.13 -0.10 -18.29
N LEU A 121 19.15 -0.96 -18.19
CA LEU A 121 19.08 -2.16 -17.36
C LEU A 121 18.82 -1.81 -15.89
N GLY A 122 19.53 -0.83 -15.33
CA GLY A 122 19.29 -0.41 -13.95
C GLY A 122 17.86 0.11 -13.74
N GLY A 123 17.32 0.87 -14.70
CA GLY A 123 15.91 1.28 -14.67
C GLY A 123 14.94 0.10 -14.69
N LEU A 124 15.21 -0.91 -15.52
CA LEU A 124 14.42 -2.14 -15.57
C LEU A 124 14.47 -2.88 -14.23
N VAL A 125 15.67 -3.12 -13.68
CA VAL A 125 15.86 -3.84 -12.41
C VAL A 125 15.15 -3.16 -11.24
N PHE A 126 15.20 -1.82 -11.17
CA PHE A 126 14.49 -1.11 -10.09
C PHE A 126 12.97 -1.15 -10.28
N ALA A 127 12.49 -0.89 -11.50
CA ALA A 127 11.06 -0.87 -11.80
C ALA A 127 10.40 -2.25 -11.66
N SER A 128 11.16 -3.34 -11.88
CA SER A 128 10.72 -4.72 -11.71
C SER A 128 11.14 -5.35 -10.38
N SER A 129 11.62 -4.55 -9.42
CA SER A 129 12.03 -5.07 -8.10
C SER A 129 10.82 -5.54 -7.29
N ALA A 130 11.06 -6.45 -6.35
CA ALA A 130 9.99 -6.97 -5.49
C ALA A 130 9.18 -5.86 -4.81
N PHE A 131 9.83 -4.84 -4.26
CA PHE A 131 9.11 -3.76 -3.57
C PHE A 131 8.18 -3.02 -4.53
N MET A 132 8.63 -2.75 -5.76
CA MET A 132 7.80 -2.08 -6.76
C MET A 132 6.63 -2.96 -7.20
N ILE A 133 6.76 -4.29 -7.25
CA ILE A 133 5.68 -5.18 -7.69
C ILE A 133 4.71 -5.47 -6.53
N MET A 134 5.21 -5.90 -5.38
CA MET A 134 4.39 -6.36 -4.25
C MET A 134 3.55 -5.25 -3.63
N TRP A 135 4.03 -4.01 -3.62
CA TRP A 135 3.29 -2.89 -3.05
C TRP A 135 2.42 -2.15 -4.09
N THR A 136 2.06 -2.81 -5.18
CA THR A 136 1.21 -2.23 -6.23
C THR A 136 -0.18 -1.90 -5.69
N ASN A 137 -0.71 -0.72 -6.03
CA ASN A 137 -1.96 -0.13 -5.52
C ASN A 137 -1.89 0.51 -4.13
N TRP A 138 -0.83 0.30 -3.34
CA TRP A 138 -0.59 1.04 -2.09
C TRP A 138 0.21 2.35 -2.33
N PRO A 139 0.18 3.31 -1.39
CA PRO A 139 1.01 4.54 -1.43
C PRO A 139 2.54 4.29 -1.45
N HIS A 140 2.97 3.11 -1.02
CA HIS A 140 4.39 2.72 -0.90
C HIS A 140 5.13 2.85 -2.24
N THR A 141 4.54 2.36 -3.33
CA THR A 141 5.14 2.39 -4.68
C THR A 141 5.15 3.79 -5.27
N ARG A 142 4.10 4.58 -5.06
CA ARG A 142 4.04 6.01 -5.41
C ARG A 142 5.16 6.81 -4.75
N THR A 143 5.42 6.52 -3.48
CA THR A 143 6.52 7.13 -2.72
C THR A 143 7.88 6.63 -3.23
N ALA A 144 8.04 5.32 -3.40
CA ALA A 144 9.31 4.71 -3.81
C ALA A 144 9.74 5.04 -5.25
N ALA A 145 8.80 5.32 -6.15
CA ALA A 145 9.09 5.73 -7.52
C ALA A 145 9.96 7.02 -7.61
N PHE A 146 9.92 7.86 -6.57
CA PHE A 146 10.70 9.10 -6.47
C PHE A 146 12.10 8.93 -5.86
N ILE A 147 12.44 7.77 -5.29
CA ILE A 147 13.79 7.51 -4.75
C ILE A 147 14.88 7.84 -5.79
N PRO A 148 14.85 7.31 -7.03
CA PRO A 148 15.86 7.67 -8.04
C PRO A 148 15.83 9.17 -8.41
N ALA A 149 14.67 9.84 -8.34
CA ALA A 149 14.57 11.28 -8.59
C ALA A 149 15.32 12.09 -7.52
N VAL A 150 15.24 11.69 -6.25
CA VAL A 150 16.00 12.30 -5.14
C VAL A 150 17.50 12.15 -5.40
N PHE A 151 17.98 10.94 -5.68
CA PHE A 151 19.40 10.70 -5.96
C PHE A 151 19.89 11.44 -7.21
N TRP A 152 19.07 11.53 -8.27
CA TRP A 152 19.37 12.32 -9.46
C TRP A 152 19.47 13.82 -9.16
N ALA A 153 18.52 14.37 -8.39
CA ALA A 153 18.51 15.78 -8.03
C ALA A 153 19.71 16.14 -7.14
N LEU A 154 20.06 15.28 -6.19
CA LEU A 154 21.25 15.45 -5.34
C LEU A 154 22.53 15.43 -6.16
N GLU A 155 22.69 14.49 -7.11
CA GLU A 155 23.89 14.50 -7.96
C GLU A 155 23.94 15.70 -8.89
N ARG A 156 22.79 16.16 -9.38
CA ARG A 156 22.72 17.41 -10.12
C ARG A 156 23.18 18.58 -9.27
N LEU A 157 22.72 18.68 -8.02
CA LEU A 157 23.10 19.73 -7.09
C LEU A 157 24.61 19.69 -6.78
N VAL A 158 25.18 18.51 -6.54
CA VAL A 158 26.63 18.32 -6.35
C VAL A 158 27.39 18.80 -7.57
N GLN A 159 26.92 18.51 -8.79
CA GLN A 159 27.62 18.82 -10.04
C GLN A 159 27.45 20.28 -10.51
N GLN A 160 26.27 20.87 -10.34
CA GLN A 160 25.91 22.17 -10.92
C GLN A 160 25.79 23.30 -9.90
N ARG A 161 25.43 23.02 -8.64
CA ARG A 161 25.35 23.99 -7.53
C ARG A 161 24.47 25.21 -7.80
N ARG A 162 23.37 25.06 -8.54
CA ARG A 162 22.43 26.17 -8.86
C ARG A 162 21.21 26.11 -7.94
N VAL A 163 20.57 27.26 -7.70
CA VAL A 163 19.32 27.35 -6.91
C VAL A 163 18.22 26.44 -7.48
N ARG A 164 18.10 26.37 -8.82
CA ARG A 164 17.17 25.44 -9.49
C ARG A 164 17.39 23.97 -9.11
N ASP A 165 18.60 23.58 -8.72
CA ASP A 165 18.89 22.21 -8.35
C ASP A 165 18.37 21.91 -6.94
N ALA A 166 18.37 22.90 -6.03
CA ALA A 166 17.67 22.80 -4.75
C ALA A 166 16.14 22.72 -4.93
N ALA A 167 15.59 23.45 -5.90
CA ALA A 167 14.17 23.31 -6.27
C ALA A 167 13.85 21.90 -6.80
N LEU A 168 14.74 21.28 -7.59
CA LEU A 168 14.56 19.90 -8.04
C LEU A 168 14.62 18.89 -6.87
N VAL A 169 15.48 19.12 -5.87
CA VAL A 169 15.46 18.35 -4.62
C VAL A 169 14.11 18.52 -3.90
N SER A 170 13.60 19.76 -3.84
CA SER A 170 12.29 20.06 -3.25
C SER A 170 11.15 19.33 -3.95
N LEU A 171 11.13 19.30 -5.29
CA LEU A 171 10.10 18.59 -6.06
C LEU A 171 10.20 17.07 -5.88
N ALA A 172 11.41 16.51 -5.87
CA ALA A 172 11.59 15.07 -5.71
C ALA A 172 11.17 14.59 -4.31
N VAL A 173 11.62 15.27 -3.26
CA VAL A 173 11.25 14.94 -1.87
C VAL A 173 9.78 15.30 -1.60
N GLY A 174 9.27 16.40 -2.18
CA GLY A 174 7.87 16.78 -2.09
C GLY A 174 6.95 15.73 -2.71
N GLY A 175 7.33 15.16 -3.86
CA GLY A 175 6.65 14.01 -4.46
C GLY A 175 6.61 12.79 -3.54
N MET A 176 7.69 12.51 -2.80
CA MET A 176 7.70 11.44 -1.79
C MET A 176 6.78 11.74 -0.61
N LEU A 177 6.82 12.96 -0.06
CA LEU A 177 5.96 13.37 1.05
C LEU A 177 4.48 13.31 0.66
N ALA A 178 4.14 13.78 -0.55
CA ALA A 178 2.81 13.69 -1.12
C ALA A 178 2.41 12.25 -1.52
N GLY A 179 3.40 11.35 -1.70
CA GLY A 179 3.21 9.93 -1.99
C GLY A 179 2.62 9.13 -0.84
N GLY A 180 2.68 9.65 0.38
CA GLY A 180 1.85 9.15 1.45
C GLY A 180 2.46 8.12 2.37
N PHE A 181 3.72 7.76 2.17
CA PHE A 181 4.36 6.74 3.00
C PHE A 181 5.63 7.25 3.69
N PRO A 182 5.50 7.96 4.84
CA PRO A 182 6.61 8.65 5.51
C PRO A 182 7.84 7.77 5.80
N ALA A 183 7.64 6.48 6.09
CA ALA A 183 8.74 5.57 6.38
C ALA A 183 9.66 5.37 5.16
N VAL A 184 9.11 5.21 3.94
CA VAL A 184 9.93 5.09 2.71
C VAL A 184 10.68 6.39 2.43
N THR A 185 10.04 7.55 2.68
CA THR A 185 10.71 8.86 2.59
C THR A 185 11.88 8.94 3.57
N ALA A 186 11.69 8.53 4.82
CA ALA A 186 12.74 8.54 5.83
C ALA A 186 13.89 7.58 5.49
N PHE A 187 13.62 6.34 5.09
CA PHE A 187 14.67 5.39 4.66
C PHE A 187 15.49 5.95 3.49
N THR A 188 14.82 6.66 2.58
CA THR A 188 15.48 7.34 1.46
C THR A 188 16.37 8.46 1.94
N LEU A 189 15.90 9.32 2.86
CA LEU A 189 16.70 10.40 3.44
C LEU A 189 17.88 9.87 4.27
N PHE A 190 17.70 8.80 5.05
CA PHE A 190 18.78 8.14 5.81
C PHE A 190 19.86 7.55 4.91
N THR A 191 19.52 7.21 3.66
CA THR A 191 20.52 6.74 2.67
C THR A 191 21.08 7.89 1.84
N ALA A 192 20.23 8.84 1.44
CA ALA A 192 20.58 9.95 0.57
C ALA A 192 21.43 11.02 1.26
N ALA A 193 21.27 11.24 2.57
CA ALA A 193 22.08 12.21 3.31
C ALA A 193 23.55 11.76 3.41
N PRO A 194 23.90 10.54 3.86
CA PRO A 194 25.28 10.06 3.82
C PRO A 194 25.84 9.98 2.40
N TYR A 195 25.01 9.60 1.41
CA TYR A 195 25.40 9.63 0.00
C TYR A 195 25.83 11.04 -0.43
N LEU A 196 25.01 12.05 -0.13
CA LEU A 196 25.30 13.45 -0.43
C LEU A 196 26.61 13.91 0.20
N LEU A 197 26.84 13.58 1.47
CA LEU A 197 28.08 13.93 2.18
C LEU A 197 29.29 13.32 1.48
N VAL A 198 29.28 12.00 1.23
CA VAL A 198 30.35 11.31 0.50
C VAL A 198 30.60 11.98 -0.85
N ARG A 199 29.55 12.30 -1.61
CA ARG A 199 29.67 12.90 -2.94
C ARG A 199 30.14 14.35 -2.91
N ALA A 200 29.67 15.16 -1.97
CA ALA A 200 30.07 16.55 -1.82
C ALA A 200 31.55 16.68 -1.45
N PHE A 201 32.01 15.92 -0.44
CA PHE A 201 33.42 15.96 -0.02
C PHE A 201 34.36 15.30 -1.05
N ALA A 202 33.92 14.24 -1.73
CA ALA A 202 34.72 13.61 -2.79
C ALA A 202 34.81 14.46 -4.07
N ALA A 203 33.80 15.30 -4.35
CA ALA A 203 33.80 16.21 -5.49
C ALA A 203 34.61 17.50 -5.24
N TYR A 204 34.69 17.95 -3.99
CA TYR A 204 35.32 19.22 -3.60
C TYR A 204 36.40 19.03 -2.51
N PRO A 205 37.45 18.22 -2.76
CA PRO A 205 38.51 17.99 -1.78
C PRO A 205 39.21 19.32 -1.44
N GLY A 206 39.43 19.56 -0.14
CA GLY A 206 40.04 20.80 0.38
C GLY A 206 39.17 22.05 0.29
N GLN A 207 37.93 21.95 -0.23
CA GLN A 207 37.05 23.09 -0.49
C GLN A 207 35.77 23.02 0.37
N ALA A 208 35.93 23.03 1.69
CA ALA A 208 34.84 22.85 2.66
C ALA A 208 33.66 23.80 2.43
N ARG A 209 33.90 25.07 2.10
CA ARG A 209 32.83 26.05 1.79
C ARG A 209 31.93 25.60 0.63
N ARG A 210 32.49 24.99 -0.42
CA ARG A 210 31.71 24.49 -1.56
C ARG A 210 30.93 23.23 -1.20
N ALA A 211 31.54 22.32 -0.44
CA ALA A 211 30.85 21.12 0.06
C ALA A 211 29.69 21.50 1.00
N LEU A 212 29.91 22.41 1.93
CA LEU A 212 28.88 22.95 2.83
C LEU A 212 27.77 23.68 2.06
N GLY A 213 28.11 24.43 1.00
CA GLY A 213 27.10 25.05 0.12
C GLY A 213 26.18 24.03 -0.57
N VAL A 214 26.70 22.86 -0.96
CA VAL A 214 25.89 21.76 -1.49
C VAL A 214 24.96 21.19 -0.42
N VAL A 215 25.48 20.96 0.80
CA VAL A 215 24.67 20.46 1.92
C VAL A 215 23.58 21.46 2.31
N ALA A 216 23.91 22.75 2.38
CA ALA A 216 22.95 23.82 2.63
C ALA A 216 21.88 23.90 1.52
N GLY A 217 22.28 23.74 0.25
CA GLY A 217 21.34 23.68 -0.87
C GLY A 217 20.38 22.49 -0.78
N ALA A 218 20.85 21.32 -0.34
CA ALA A 218 19.99 20.16 -0.13
C ALA A 218 19.05 20.36 1.07
N ALA A 219 19.53 20.96 2.17
CA ALA A 219 18.71 21.31 3.32
C ALA A 219 17.62 22.33 2.95
N ALA A 220 17.95 23.35 2.14
CA ALA A 220 16.99 24.29 1.60
C ALA A 220 15.97 23.59 0.68
N GLY A 221 16.40 22.63 -0.14
CA GLY A 221 15.52 21.79 -0.94
C GLY A 221 14.55 20.97 -0.09
N LEU A 222 15.03 20.35 1.00
CA LEU A 222 14.19 19.62 1.96
C LEU A 222 13.18 20.55 2.65
N ALA A 223 13.60 21.72 3.11
CA ALA A 223 12.70 22.73 3.68
C ALA A 223 11.64 23.17 2.66
N GLY A 224 12.04 23.37 1.40
CA GLY A 224 11.12 23.65 0.30
C GLY A 224 10.11 22.52 0.05
N ALA A 225 10.53 21.25 0.14
CA ALA A 225 9.63 20.10 0.02
C ALA A 225 8.57 20.07 1.12
N VAL A 226 8.98 20.32 2.38
CA VAL A 226 8.06 20.41 3.51
C VAL A 226 7.09 21.57 3.33
N ALA A 227 7.57 22.74 2.88
CA ALA A 227 6.72 23.90 2.59
C ALA A 227 5.71 23.61 1.47
N LEU A 228 6.14 22.94 0.40
CA LEU A 228 5.30 22.59 -0.75
C LEU A 228 4.12 21.69 -0.36
N VAL A 229 4.33 20.77 0.58
CA VAL A 229 3.30 19.80 1.03
C VAL A 229 2.74 20.17 2.41
N ALA A 230 3.04 21.37 2.93
CA ALA A 230 2.63 21.80 4.27
C ALA A 230 1.11 21.81 4.46
N PHE A 231 0.37 22.12 3.39
CA PHE A 231 -1.10 22.13 3.38
C PHE A 231 -1.70 20.76 3.77
N GLN A 232 -0.98 19.66 3.51
CA GLN A 232 -1.39 18.30 3.89
C GLN A 232 -0.67 17.82 5.16
N LEU A 233 0.63 18.12 5.31
CA LEU A 233 1.43 17.63 6.44
C LEU A 233 1.00 18.24 7.78
N LEU A 234 0.62 19.52 7.82
CA LEU A 234 0.17 20.17 9.05
C LEU A 234 -1.12 19.56 9.62
N PRO A 235 -2.23 19.44 8.86
CA PRO A 235 -3.44 18.78 9.39
C PRO A 235 -3.19 17.30 9.67
N PHE A 236 -2.36 16.61 8.89
CA PHE A 236 -1.98 15.22 9.15
C PHE A 236 -1.27 15.05 10.49
N ALA A 237 -0.27 15.90 10.80
CA ALA A 237 0.45 15.84 12.07
C ALA A 237 -0.48 16.02 13.27
N ARG A 238 -1.45 16.94 13.14
CA ARG A 238 -2.49 17.14 14.16
C ARG A 238 -3.36 15.90 14.32
N GLN A 239 -3.80 15.29 13.22
CA GLN A 239 -4.60 14.07 13.23
C GLN A 239 -3.85 12.91 13.88
N MET A 240 -2.58 12.71 13.50
CA MET A 240 -1.75 11.60 13.98
C MET A 240 -1.55 11.63 15.51
N SER A 241 -1.53 12.83 16.10
CA SER A 241 -1.45 12.98 17.56
C SER A 241 -2.65 12.37 18.32
N GLN A 242 -3.78 12.16 17.62
CA GLN A 242 -5.05 11.68 18.18
C GLN A 242 -5.41 10.25 17.75
N VAL A 243 -4.64 9.66 16.84
CA VAL A 243 -4.88 8.31 16.32
C VAL A 243 -4.45 7.25 17.33
N LEU A 244 -5.19 6.15 17.38
CA LEU A 244 -4.83 4.95 18.12
C LEU A 244 -3.75 4.17 17.33
N ILE A 245 -2.55 4.05 17.90
CA ILE A 245 -1.41 3.34 17.31
C ILE A 245 -0.94 2.14 18.14
N ALA A 246 -1.77 1.68 19.08
CA ALA A 246 -1.46 0.55 19.95
C ALA A 246 -1.15 -0.71 19.13
N GLY A 247 -0.13 -1.48 19.56
CA GLY A 247 0.27 -2.73 18.92
C GLY A 247 1.02 -2.56 17.59
N ARG A 248 1.52 -1.37 17.28
CA ARG A 248 2.33 -1.11 16.07
C ARG A 248 3.82 -0.89 16.37
N GLU A 249 4.25 -1.22 17.59
CA GLU A 249 5.64 -1.06 18.02
C GLU A 249 6.52 -2.12 17.37
N GLN A 250 7.56 -1.67 16.69
CA GLN A 250 8.58 -2.54 16.12
C GLN A 250 9.38 -3.19 17.25
N GLN A 251 9.46 -4.52 17.23
CA GLN A 251 10.32 -5.28 18.13
C GLN A 251 11.67 -5.61 17.47
N SER A 252 12.65 -5.98 18.31
CA SER A 252 14.01 -6.28 17.86
C SER A 252 14.14 -7.62 17.11
N ASP A 253 13.20 -8.55 17.34
CA ASP A 253 13.07 -9.84 16.68
C ASP A 253 12.24 -9.78 15.39
N GLU A 254 11.57 -8.65 15.12
CA GLU A 254 10.82 -8.40 13.88
C GLU A 254 11.75 -8.02 12.72
N HIS A 255 12.55 -8.98 12.26
CA HIS A 255 13.37 -8.88 11.06
C HIS A 255 12.92 -9.88 10.00
N LEU A 256 13.40 -9.72 8.76
CA LEU A 256 13.12 -10.70 7.71
C LEU A 256 13.94 -11.97 7.92
N SER A 257 13.31 -13.11 7.63
CA SER A 257 14.02 -14.38 7.55
C SER A 257 14.97 -14.36 6.36
N ALA A 258 16.23 -14.72 6.57
CA ALA A 258 17.20 -14.86 5.49
C ALA A 258 16.82 -15.97 4.49
N ALA A 259 15.93 -16.91 4.85
CA ALA A 259 15.33 -17.85 3.91
C ALA A 259 14.58 -17.12 2.77
N SER A 260 13.98 -15.96 3.02
CA SER A 260 13.29 -15.16 2.00
C SER A 260 14.22 -14.68 0.88
N LEU A 261 15.53 -14.63 1.09
CA LEU A 261 16.51 -14.26 0.05
C LEU A 261 16.55 -15.27 -1.11
N ILE A 262 16.04 -16.50 -0.93
CA ILE A 262 15.90 -17.46 -2.04
C ILE A 262 15.01 -16.90 -3.15
N THR A 263 14.05 -16.04 -2.78
CA THR A 263 13.14 -15.37 -3.73
C THR A 263 13.84 -14.33 -4.62
N SER A 264 15.11 -14.00 -4.35
CA SER A 264 15.93 -13.14 -5.20
C SER A 264 16.05 -13.65 -6.63
N ILE A 265 16.09 -14.98 -6.81
CA ILE A 265 16.14 -15.66 -8.11
C ILE A 265 14.97 -16.64 -8.33
N ALA A 266 14.27 -17.07 -7.28
CA ALA A 266 13.16 -18.01 -7.35
C ALA A 266 11.92 -17.44 -6.62
N PRO A 267 11.18 -16.49 -7.23
CA PRO A 267 10.18 -15.69 -6.53
C PRO A 267 9.12 -16.51 -5.78
N TRP A 268 8.68 -17.63 -6.36
CA TRP A 268 7.61 -18.48 -5.84
C TRP A 268 8.10 -19.70 -5.06
N ALA A 269 9.40 -19.73 -4.70
CA ALA A 269 10.03 -20.83 -3.97
C ALA A 269 9.42 -21.09 -2.58
N LEU A 270 8.77 -20.08 -1.99
CA LEU A 270 8.23 -20.14 -0.63
C LEU A 270 6.70 -20.11 -0.59
N GLY A 271 6.05 -20.52 -1.68
CA GLY A 271 4.59 -20.60 -1.82
C GLY A 271 4.03 -19.59 -2.80
N SER A 272 2.71 -19.62 -3.00
CA SER A 272 1.97 -18.79 -3.96
C SER A 272 1.02 -17.79 -3.29
N VAL A 273 0.33 -16.97 -4.10
CA VAL A 273 -0.71 -16.02 -3.66
C VAL A 273 -2.15 -16.51 -3.86
N ALA A 274 -2.35 -17.59 -4.61
CA ALA A 274 -3.67 -18.01 -5.05
C ALA A 274 -4.07 -19.32 -4.36
N PRO A 275 -5.25 -19.42 -3.73
CA PRO A 275 -5.73 -20.66 -3.11
C PRO A 275 -5.79 -21.85 -4.09
N SER A 276 -6.00 -21.53 -5.38
CA SER A 276 -5.97 -22.51 -6.48
C SER A 276 -4.59 -23.09 -6.80
N ARG A 277 -3.51 -22.59 -6.18
CA ARG A 277 -2.12 -22.98 -6.41
C ARG A 277 -1.37 -23.24 -5.10
N PRO A 278 -1.73 -24.28 -4.35
CA PRO A 278 -0.98 -24.65 -3.14
C PRO A 278 0.47 -25.03 -3.49
N PRO A 279 1.42 -24.87 -2.53
CA PRO A 279 1.21 -24.33 -1.19
C PRO A 279 1.14 -22.79 -1.19
N GLU A 280 0.30 -22.21 -0.34
CA GLU A 280 0.29 -20.76 -0.08
C GLU A 280 1.56 -20.33 0.68
N TRP A 281 1.87 -19.03 0.66
CA TRP A 281 3.03 -18.48 1.34
C TRP A 281 3.08 -18.86 2.82
N TYR A 282 4.19 -19.47 3.24
CA TYR A 282 4.30 -20.13 4.55
C TYR A 282 5.36 -19.55 5.49
N LEU A 283 5.95 -18.39 5.17
CA LEU A 283 6.75 -17.65 6.16
C LEU A 283 5.85 -16.87 7.13
N PRO A 284 6.28 -16.64 8.39
CA PRO A 284 5.49 -15.90 9.38
C PRO A 284 5.15 -14.46 8.96
N VAL A 285 6.12 -13.79 8.31
CA VAL A 285 5.90 -12.46 7.74
C VAL A 285 5.27 -12.64 6.36
N ASN A 286 4.21 -11.88 6.08
CA ASN A 286 3.44 -12.00 4.84
C ASN A 286 4.32 -11.80 3.59
N LEU A 287 3.81 -12.27 2.45
CA LEU A 287 4.53 -12.28 1.18
C LEU A 287 4.94 -10.87 0.73
N VAL A 288 4.04 -9.89 0.84
CA VAL A 288 4.26 -8.49 0.41
C VAL A 288 5.45 -7.89 1.17
N GLU A 289 5.53 -8.19 2.47
CA GLU A 289 6.58 -7.72 3.37
C GLU A 289 7.89 -8.52 3.27
N SER A 290 7.92 -9.68 2.59
CA SER A 290 9.07 -10.61 2.61
C SER A 290 9.70 -10.91 1.24
N MET A 291 8.97 -10.73 0.13
CA MET A 291 9.47 -11.03 -1.23
C MET A 291 10.70 -10.22 -1.58
N SER A 292 11.81 -10.88 -1.92
CA SER A 292 13.13 -10.27 -2.06
C SER A 292 13.74 -10.41 -3.47
N TYR A 293 12.86 -10.45 -4.48
CA TYR A 293 13.18 -10.57 -5.89
C TYR A 293 14.03 -9.42 -6.47
N VAL A 294 15.11 -9.80 -7.16
CA VAL A 294 16.00 -8.95 -8.00
C VAL A 294 16.05 -9.43 -9.44
N GLY A 295 15.98 -10.76 -9.63
CA GLY A 295 16.26 -11.43 -10.90
C GLY A 295 17.71 -11.90 -10.98
N ALA A 296 17.89 -13.08 -11.58
CA ALA A 296 19.18 -13.76 -11.70
C ALA A 296 20.19 -12.96 -12.53
N ALA A 297 19.74 -12.31 -13.62
CA ALA A 297 20.59 -11.42 -14.40
C ALA A 297 21.10 -10.23 -13.57
N GLY A 298 20.24 -9.64 -12.74
CA GLY A 298 20.63 -8.59 -11.80
C GLY A 298 21.66 -9.08 -10.79
N LEU A 299 21.43 -10.26 -10.18
CA LEU A 299 22.34 -10.87 -9.21
C LEU A 299 23.74 -11.12 -9.78
N VAL A 300 23.84 -11.73 -10.97
CA VAL A 300 25.15 -11.97 -11.63
C VAL A 300 25.89 -10.65 -11.86
N LEU A 301 25.19 -9.61 -12.28
CA LEU A 301 25.82 -8.32 -12.55
C LEU A 301 26.26 -7.58 -11.27
N ILE A 302 25.52 -7.74 -10.16
CA ILE A 302 25.98 -7.26 -8.85
C ILE A 302 27.29 -7.94 -8.47
N VAL A 303 27.39 -9.27 -8.65
CA VAL A 303 28.64 -10.02 -8.40
C VAL A 303 29.76 -9.46 -9.26
N VAL A 304 29.54 -9.18 -10.54
CA VAL A 304 30.55 -8.54 -11.42
C VAL A 304 30.97 -7.16 -10.88
N ALA A 305 30.02 -6.32 -10.47
CA ALA A 305 30.30 -4.98 -9.96
C ALA A 305 31.14 -4.98 -8.67
N VAL A 306 30.91 -5.98 -7.80
CA VAL A 306 31.64 -6.14 -6.54
C VAL A 306 32.98 -6.84 -6.76
N ALA A 307 33.04 -7.86 -7.62
CA ALA A 307 34.25 -8.65 -7.92
C ALA A 307 35.30 -7.87 -8.73
N ALA A 308 34.90 -6.79 -9.42
CA ALA A 308 35.79 -5.93 -10.20
C ALA A 308 35.82 -4.48 -9.67
N PRO A 309 36.18 -4.25 -8.38
CA PRO A 309 36.03 -2.95 -7.74
C PRO A 309 36.87 -1.85 -8.41
N TRP A 310 38.05 -2.19 -8.92
CA TRP A 310 38.93 -1.23 -9.61
C TRP A 310 38.31 -0.72 -10.92
N ALA A 311 37.72 -1.63 -11.71
CA ALA A 311 37.04 -1.29 -12.94
C ALA A 311 35.77 -0.48 -12.66
N ALA A 312 34.95 -0.95 -11.72
CA ALA A 312 33.73 -0.29 -11.32
C ALA A 312 33.98 1.15 -10.81
N ARG A 313 34.98 1.33 -9.95
CA ARG A 313 35.37 2.66 -9.42
C ARG A 313 35.89 3.60 -10.51
N ALA A 314 36.56 3.08 -11.54
CA ALA A 314 37.13 3.91 -12.60
C ALA A 314 36.06 4.65 -13.43
N PHE A 315 34.88 4.05 -13.59
CA PHE A 315 33.78 4.65 -14.35
C PHE A 315 32.93 5.63 -13.54
N LEU A 316 33.05 5.61 -12.21
CA LEU A 316 32.16 6.31 -11.31
C LEU A 316 32.80 7.57 -10.70
N PRO A 317 31.99 8.56 -10.28
CA PRO A 317 32.48 9.61 -9.41
C PRO A 317 33.07 9.04 -8.11
N ARG A 318 34.12 9.69 -7.59
CA ARG A 318 34.80 9.26 -6.35
C ARG A 318 33.82 9.07 -5.20
N GLY A 319 34.05 8.02 -4.40
CA GLY A 319 33.22 7.65 -3.24
C GLY A 319 31.94 6.87 -3.58
N THR A 320 31.40 6.99 -4.80
CA THR A 320 30.10 6.39 -5.18
C THR A 320 30.06 4.88 -5.00
N TRP A 321 31.02 4.15 -5.57
CA TRP A 321 31.04 2.68 -5.48
C TRP A 321 31.11 2.21 -4.03
N SER A 322 32.02 2.81 -3.24
CA SER A 322 32.21 2.42 -1.84
C SER A 322 30.97 2.68 -1.02
N PHE A 323 30.30 3.81 -1.27
CA PHE A 323 29.01 4.11 -0.65
C PHE A 323 27.95 3.06 -1.00
N LEU A 324 27.78 2.72 -2.29
CA LEU A 324 26.75 1.77 -2.73
C LEU A 324 26.93 0.39 -2.08
N VAL A 325 28.16 -0.13 -2.05
CA VAL A 325 28.46 -1.44 -1.44
C VAL A 325 28.27 -1.41 0.08
N LEU A 326 28.77 -0.36 0.75
CA LEU A 326 28.64 -0.23 2.20
C LEU A 326 27.19 -0.04 2.63
N ALA A 327 26.44 0.84 1.97
CA ALA A 327 25.04 1.09 2.26
C ALA A 327 24.19 -0.17 2.02
N LEU A 328 24.47 -0.93 0.95
CA LEU A 328 23.82 -2.22 0.72
C LEU A 328 24.10 -3.20 1.87
N GLY A 329 25.37 -3.35 2.27
CA GLY A 329 25.75 -4.24 3.38
C GLY A 329 25.09 -3.86 4.71
N ILE A 330 25.04 -2.57 5.03
CA ILE A 330 24.38 -2.05 6.24
C ILE A 330 22.89 -2.37 6.20
N TRP A 331 22.19 -2.07 5.10
CA TRP A 331 20.76 -2.36 5.01
C TRP A 331 20.46 -3.86 5.04
N VAL A 332 21.27 -4.69 4.38
CA VAL A 332 21.10 -6.16 4.46
C VAL A 332 21.27 -6.64 5.90
N ALA A 333 22.25 -6.13 6.65
CA ALA A 333 22.40 -6.47 8.06
C ALA A 333 21.18 -6.00 8.89
N VAL A 334 20.72 -4.77 8.68
CA VAL A 334 19.56 -4.20 9.40
C VAL A 334 18.25 -4.96 9.11
N ILE A 335 18.06 -5.44 7.88
CA ILE A 335 16.80 -6.05 7.43
C ILE A 335 16.73 -7.54 7.76
N TYR A 336 17.85 -8.28 7.64
CA TYR A 336 17.85 -9.75 7.70
C TYR A 336 18.50 -10.33 8.95
N THR A 337 18.94 -9.49 9.90
CA THR A 337 19.57 -9.97 11.15
C THR A 337 18.96 -9.29 12.37
N ALA A 338 18.73 -10.07 13.44
CA ALA A 338 18.25 -9.55 14.72
C ALA A 338 19.16 -8.46 15.32
N PRO A 339 20.51 -8.59 15.33
CA PRO A 339 21.37 -7.53 15.83
C PRO A 339 21.22 -6.22 15.04
N GLY A 340 21.10 -6.31 13.72
CA GLY A 340 20.91 -5.15 12.86
C GLY A 340 19.59 -4.43 13.14
N ALA A 341 18.48 -5.17 13.23
CA ALA A 341 17.17 -4.62 13.59
C ALA A 341 17.17 -4.03 15.01
N GLY A 342 17.81 -4.72 15.96
CA GLY A 342 17.95 -4.29 17.35
C GLY A 342 18.66 -2.95 17.51
N VAL A 343 19.62 -2.60 16.65
CA VAL A 343 20.29 -1.28 16.71
C VAL A 343 19.37 -0.13 16.31
N VAL A 344 18.47 -0.36 15.34
CA VAL A 344 17.67 0.74 14.75
C VAL A 344 16.28 0.85 15.33
N HIS A 345 15.72 -0.19 15.95
CA HIS A 345 14.30 -0.21 16.32
C HIS A 345 13.88 0.90 17.31
N HIS A 346 14.80 1.45 18.11
CA HIS A 346 14.50 2.59 18.98
C HIS A 346 14.50 3.95 18.27
N LEU A 347 15.04 4.02 17.05
CA LEU A 347 15.10 5.28 16.31
C LEU A 347 13.70 5.70 15.84
N PRO A 348 13.42 7.00 15.76
CA PRO A 348 12.21 7.51 15.13
C PRO A 348 12.03 6.90 13.74
N VAL A 349 10.78 6.67 13.34
CA VAL A 349 10.38 5.91 12.14
C VAL A 349 10.48 4.40 12.31
N PHE A 350 11.63 3.87 12.75
CA PHE A 350 11.83 2.43 12.91
C PHE A 350 10.99 1.84 14.05
N SER A 351 10.77 2.59 15.13
CA SER A 351 9.99 2.14 16.30
C SER A 351 8.53 1.81 16.03
N THR A 352 7.98 2.22 14.89
CA THR A 352 6.57 2.01 14.53
C THR A 352 6.37 1.51 13.10
N ASN A 353 7.46 1.16 12.41
CA ASN A 353 7.41 0.69 11.03
C ASN A 353 8.32 -0.49 10.82
N PHE A 354 7.78 -1.51 10.16
CA PHE A 354 8.50 -2.71 9.82
C PHE A 354 9.80 -2.42 9.05
N VAL A 355 10.93 -2.82 9.63
CA VAL A 355 12.26 -2.55 9.08
C VAL A 355 12.46 -3.15 7.69
N GLY A 356 11.77 -4.25 7.37
CA GLY A 356 11.80 -4.89 6.06
C GLY A 356 11.37 -3.99 4.90
N ARG A 357 10.62 -2.91 5.17
CA ARG A 357 10.21 -1.93 4.14
C ARG A 357 11.36 -1.05 3.64
N ALA A 358 12.49 -1.00 4.35
CA ALA A 358 13.70 -0.34 3.88
C ALA A 358 14.28 -0.97 2.59
N ARG A 359 13.79 -2.15 2.20
CA ARG A 359 14.07 -2.76 0.89
C ARG A 359 13.73 -1.83 -0.28
N SER A 360 12.79 -0.89 -0.10
CA SER A 360 12.52 0.20 -1.06
C SER A 360 13.79 0.90 -1.57
N VAL A 361 14.73 1.22 -0.68
CA VAL A 361 15.99 1.89 -1.05
C VAL A 361 17.06 0.88 -1.46
N VAL A 362 17.08 -0.29 -0.83
CA VAL A 362 18.00 -1.40 -1.18
C VAL A 362 17.90 -1.75 -2.67
N TRP A 363 16.70 -1.76 -3.23
CA TRP A 363 16.52 -2.07 -4.65
C TRP A 363 17.10 -1.01 -5.58
N LEU A 364 17.14 0.26 -5.19
CA LEU A 364 17.85 1.28 -5.98
C LEU A 364 19.37 1.04 -5.92
N LEU A 365 19.92 0.70 -4.76
CA LEU A 365 21.35 0.38 -4.60
C LEU A 365 21.73 -0.84 -5.46
N ILE A 366 20.89 -1.87 -5.43
CA ILE A 366 21.03 -3.08 -6.23
C ILE A 366 20.93 -2.79 -7.72
N ALA A 367 19.95 -2.01 -8.15
CA ALA A 367 19.81 -1.59 -9.55
C ALA A 367 21.04 -0.81 -10.04
N ALA A 368 21.59 0.08 -9.20
CA ALA A 368 22.82 0.80 -9.51
C ALA A 368 24.02 -0.15 -9.64
N LEU A 369 24.19 -1.11 -8.73
CA LEU A 369 25.25 -2.11 -8.80
C LEU A 369 25.11 -3.04 -10.02
N ALA A 370 23.89 -3.48 -10.35
CA ALA A 370 23.63 -4.26 -11.56
C ALA A 370 24.00 -3.48 -12.83
N ALA A 371 23.64 -2.19 -12.90
CA ALA A 371 24.02 -1.31 -14.01
C ALA A 371 25.55 -1.16 -14.10
N ILE A 372 26.24 -0.98 -12.98
CA ILE A 372 27.72 -0.91 -12.92
C ILE A 372 28.33 -2.23 -13.40
N GLY A 373 27.75 -3.37 -13.03
CA GLY A 373 28.17 -4.68 -13.51
C GLY A 373 28.12 -4.79 -15.02
N LEU A 374 27.01 -4.35 -15.63
CA LEU A 374 26.87 -4.34 -17.08
C LEU A 374 27.87 -3.37 -17.75
N GLU A 375 28.09 -2.19 -17.16
CA GLU A 375 29.10 -1.23 -17.65
C GLU A 375 30.50 -1.85 -17.68
N VAL A 376 30.88 -2.58 -16.62
CA VAL A 376 32.18 -3.28 -16.53
C VAL A 376 32.31 -4.34 -17.62
N VAL A 377 31.26 -5.12 -17.89
CA VAL A 377 31.25 -6.10 -18.99
C VAL A 377 31.38 -5.42 -20.36
N LEU A 378 30.63 -4.34 -20.58
CA LEU A 378 30.60 -3.59 -21.84
C LEU A 378 31.86 -2.74 -22.08
N ARG A 379 32.62 -2.40 -21.06
CA ARG A 379 33.87 -1.62 -21.19
C ARG A 379 35.11 -2.36 -20.68
N ARG A 380 35.09 -3.69 -20.79
CA ARG A 380 36.18 -4.60 -20.38
C ARG A 380 37.60 -4.10 -20.72
N ARG A 381 37.83 -3.60 -21.95
CA ARG A 381 39.17 -3.16 -22.38
C ARG A 381 39.68 -1.97 -21.58
N GLU A 382 38.81 -0.98 -21.35
CA GLU A 382 39.11 0.20 -20.55
C GLU A 382 39.26 -0.18 -19.06
N ALA A 383 38.39 -1.06 -18.58
CA ALA A 383 38.46 -1.64 -17.24
C ALA A 383 39.78 -2.41 -16.98
N GLY A 384 40.33 -3.05 -18.01
CA GLY A 384 41.60 -3.77 -17.97
C GLY A 384 42.85 -2.87 -17.99
N ALA A 385 42.72 -1.63 -18.46
CA ALA A 385 43.83 -0.68 -18.54
C ALA A 385 44.08 0.09 -17.22
N VAL A 386 43.03 0.37 -16.43
CA VAL A 386 43.09 1.20 -15.21
C VAL A 386 43.61 0.43 -13.97
N ALA A 387 44.51 -0.53 -14.19
CA ALA A 387 44.34 -1.79 -13.51
C ALA A 387 45.64 -2.52 -13.10
N GLY A 388 46.01 -2.50 -11.80
CA GLY A 388 47.23 -3.15 -11.27
C GLY A 388 47.29 -4.69 -11.35
N GLY A 389 48.23 -5.37 -10.67
CA GLY A 389 48.58 -6.79 -10.86
C GLY A 389 47.43 -7.80 -11.10
N ARG A 390 47.49 -8.52 -12.24
CA ARG A 390 46.47 -9.47 -12.75
C ARG A 390 46.09 -10.57 -11.75
N ARG A 391 47.08 -11.14 -11.04
CA ARG A 391 46.88 -12.25 -10.09
C ARG A 391 46.01 -11.85 -8.88
N ARG A 392 46.26 -10.66 -8.30
CA ARG A 392 45.49 -10.14 -7.15
C ARG A 392 44.01 -9.98 -7.48
N ARG A 393 43.69 -9.53 -8.70
CA ARG A 393 42.29 -9.37 -9.15
C ARG A 393 41.58 -10.69 -9.31
N LEU A 394 42.25 -11.68 -9.89
CA LEU A 394 41.67 -13.00 -10.09
C LEU A 394 41.34 -13.64 -8.75
N TRP A 395 42.25 -13.57 -7.77
CA TRP A 395 42.00 -14.05 -6.41
C TRP A 395 40.87 -13.30 -5.70
N TYR A 396 40.81 -11.98 -5.82
CA TYR A 396 39.72 -11.19 -5.24
C TYR A 396 38.37 -11.54 -5.88
N ALA A 397 38.31 -11.61 -7.21
CA ALA A 397 37.10 -11.98 -7.93
C ALA A 397 36.65 -13.41 -7.61
N ALA A 398 37.59 -14.35 -7.50
CA ALA A 398 37.32 -15.71 -7.04
C ALA A 398 36.77 -15.71 -5.60
N GLY A 399 37.42 -15.00 -4.68
CA GLY A 399 36.97 -14.89 -3.29
C GLY A 399 35.55 -14.30 -3.16
N VAL A 400 35.25 -13.22 -3.88
CA VAL A 400 33.90 -12.64 -3.93
C VAL A 400 32.89 -13.64 -4.50
N SER A 401 33.20 -14.27 -5.63
CA SER A 401 32.29 -15.23 -6.28
C SER A 401 32.02 -16.45 -5.38
N THR A 402 33.06 -16.96 -4.71
CA THR A 402 32.94 -18.05 -3.73
C THR A 402 32.11 -17.63 -2.53
N ALA A 403 32.27 -16.41 -2.01
CA ALA A 403 31.46 -15.90 -0.91
C ALA A 403 29.97 -15.80 -1.28
N PHE A 404 29.65 -15.31 -2.49
CA PHE A 404 28.26 -15.30 -2.99
C PHE A 404 27.71 -16.72 -3.19
N GLY A 405 28.53 -17.65 -3.70
CA GLY A 405 28.14 -19.06 -3.84
C GLY A 405 27.86 -19.72 -2.50
N ALA A 406 28.73 -19.53 -1.51
CA ALA A 406 28.55 -20.04 -0.15
C ALA A 406 27.31 -19.43 0.52
N ALA A 407 27.08 -18.11 0.37
CA ALA A 407 25.87 -17.46 0.85
C ALA A 407 24.61 -18.06 0.20
N GLY A 408 24.64 -18.33 -1.11
CA GLY A 408 23.55 -19.00 -1.82
C GLY A 408 23.23 -20.39 -1.27
N LEU A 409 24.25 -21.19 -0.94
CA LEU A 409 24.06 -22.50 -0.31
C LEU A 409 23.47 -22.39 1.09
N VAL A 410 23.92 -21.42 1.89
CA VAL A 410 23.33 -21.15 3.22
C VAL A 410 21.87 -20.73 3.11
N ILE A 411 21.54 -19.86 2.16
CA ILE A 411 20.16 -19.42 1.90
C ILE A 411 19.30 -20.62 1.47
N LEU A 412 19.79 -21.48 0.58
CA LEU A 412 19.07 -22.70 0.16
C LEU A 412 18.85 -23.65 1.34
N PHE A 413 19.86 -23.84 2.19
CA PHE A 413 19.74 -24.65 3.41
C PHE A 413 18.65 -24.08 4.34
N GLN A 414 18.66 -22.77 4.59
CA GLN A 414 17.63 -22.11 5.40
C GLN A 414 16.24 -22.20 4.76
N ALA A 415 16.13 -22.07 3.43
CA ALA A 415 14.88 -22.25 2.69
C ALA A 415 14.33 -23.67 2.84
N ARG A 416 15.20 -24.70 2.86
CA ARG A 416 14.81 -26.09 3.13
C ARG A 416 14.44 -26.35 4.58
N GLN A 417 15.01 -25.62 5.54
CA GLN A 417 14.59 -25.73 6.94
C GLN A 417 13.16 -25.19 7.12
N VAL A 418 12.80 -24.07 6.49
CA VAL A 418 11.46 -23.50 6.67
C VAL A 418 10.33 -24.31 6.03
N THR A 419 10.61 -25.23 5.09
CA THR A 419 9.57 -26.11 4.54
C THR A 419 9.02 -27.09 5.57
N THR A 420 9.81 -27.44 6.59
CA THR A 420 9.41 -28.37 7.67
C THR A 420 8.93 -27.65 8.93
N VAL A 421 8.98 -26.31 8.97
CA VAL A 421 8.57 -25.50 10.13
C VAL A 421 7.04 -25.33 10.17
N GLY A 422 6.51 -25.31 11.38
CA GLY A 422 5.09 -25.12 11.67
C GLY A 422 4.31 -26.43 11.85
N ARG A 423 2.99 -26.33 12.00
CA ARG A 423 2.08 -27.50 12.14
C ARG A 423 1.77 -28.18 10.80
N ALA A 424 2.74 -28.20 9.88
CA ALA A 424 2.55 -28.82 8.57
C ALA A 424 2.67 -30.33 8.68
N ASP A 425 1.71 -31.06 8.11
CA ASP A 425 1.79 -32.52 8.02
C ASP A 425 2.82 -32.98 6.96
N ALA A 426 3.09 -34.29 6.89
CA ALA A 426 4.08 -34.83 5.97
C ALA A 426 3.76 -34.55 4.48
N VAL A 427 2.47 -34.45 4.12
CA VAL A 427 2.03 -34.18 2.74
C VAL A 427 2.31 -32.72 2.39
N GLN A 428 1.92 -31.80 3.27
CA GLN A 428 2.19 -30.37 3.12
C GLN A 428 3.70 -30.07 3.08
N GLN A 429 4.49 -30.75 3.92
CA GLN A 429 5.94 -30.62 3.90
C GLN A 429 6.54 -31.08 2.56
N ALA A 430 6.06 -32.22 2.03
CA ALA A 430 6.49 -32.73 0.72
C ALA A 430 6.10 -31.80 -0.43
N GLU A 431 4.90 -31.22 -0.39
CA GLU A 431 4.43 -30.25 -1.37
C GLU A 431 5.26 -28.96 -1.34
N ARG A 432 5.55 -28.42 -0.16
CA ARG A 432 6.45 -27.27 0.03
C ARG A 432 7.85 -27.54 -0.50
N MET A 433 8.42 -28.72 -0.22
CA MET A 433 9.74 -29.10 -0.73
C MET A 433 9.77 -29.21 -2.25
N ARG A 434 8.73 -29.82 -2.85
CA ARG A 434 8.61 -29.94 -4.31
C ARG A 434 8.48 -28.58 -4.99
N GLN A 435 7.68 -27.67 -4.42
CA GLN A 435 7.55 -26.28 -4.89
C GLN A 435 8.90 -25.56 -4.81
N LEU A 436 9.58 -25.63 -3.67
CA LEU A 436 10.90 -25.04 -3.46
C LEU A 436 11.91 -25.54 -4.49
N ASP A 437 12.07 -26.86 -4.64
CA ASP A 437 13.04 -27.44 -5.56
C ASP A 437 12.75 -27.10 -7.02
N GLY A 438 11.47 -27.10 -7.43
CA GLY A 438 11.05 -26.73 -8.78
C GLY A 438 11.35 -25.26 -9.13
N GLU A 439 10.96 -24.34 -8.25
CA GLU A 439 11.19 -22.90 -8.45
C GLU A 439 12.67 -22.53 -8.35
N VAL A 440 13.43 -23.17 -7.47
CA VAL A 440 14.87 -23.00 -7.38
C VAL A 440 15.55 -23.50 -8.65
N LEU A 441 15.13 -24.64 -9.22
CA LEU A 441 15.66 -25.12 -10.50
C LEU A 441 15.44 -24.09 -11.61
N VAL A 442 14.24 -23.54 -11.73
CA VAL A 442 13.94 -22.45 -12.69
C VAL A 442 14.87 -21.26 -12.45
N GLY A 443 15.00 -20.80 -11.20
CA GLY A 443 15.90 -19.71 -10.83
C GLY A 443 17.37 -19.97 -11.18
N VAL A 444 17.85 -21.20 -10.96
CA VAL A 444 19.22 -21.65 -11.31
C VAL A 444 19.41 -21.70 -12.82
N ILE A 445 18.41 -22.09 -13.61
CA ILE A 445 18.48 -22.04 -15.08
C ILE A 445 18.65 -20.58 -15.53
N PHE A 446 17.83 -19.65 -15.03
CA PHE A 446 18.01 -18.22 -15.32
C PHE A 446 19.40 -17.71 -14.93
N LEU A 447 19.91 -18.15 -13.77
CA LEU A 447 21.25 -17.81 -13.30
C LEU A 447 22.34 -18.35 -14.23
N ALA A 448 22.24 -19.61 -14.66
CA ALA A 448 23.20 -20.24 -15.56
C ALA A 448 23.24 -19.54 -16.92
N VAL A 449 22.08 -19.19 -17.50
CA VAL A 449 22.01 -18.46 -18.77
C VAL A 449 22.58 -17.04 -18.60
N ALA A 450 22.30 -16.36 -17.49
CA ALA A 450 22.88 -15.05 -17.20
C ALA A 450 24.41 -15.09 -17.04
N VAL A 451 24.95 -16.10 -16.34
CA VAL A 451 26.40 -16.33 -16.22
C VAL A 451 27.01 -16.60 -17.59
N ALA A 452 26.41 -17.48 -18.40
CA ALA A 452 26.87 -17.78 -19.75
C ALA A 452 26.89 -16.52 -20.64
N ALA A 453 25.85 -15.70 -20.58
CA ALA A 453 25.77 -14.42 -21.30
C ALA A 453 26.88 -13.44 -20.86
N VAL A 454 27.12 -13.30 -19.55
CA VAL A 454 28.20 -12.46 -19.01
C VAL A 454 29.57 -12.99 -19.44
N VAL A 455 29.82 -14.29 -19.34
CA VAL A 455 31.09 -14.92 -19.74
C VAL A 455 31.33 -14.73 -21.23
N LEU A 456 30.31 -14.94 -22.07
CA LEU A 456 30.40 -14.77 -23.52
C LEU A 456 30.64 -13.29 -23.90
N ALA A 457 29.92 -12.35 -23.28
CA ALA A 457 30.10 -10.91 -23.49
C ALA A 457 31.49 -10.44 -23.02
N TRP A 458 31.97 -10.98 -21.90
CA TRP A 458 33.30 -10.72 -21.37
C TRP A 458 34.35 -11.24 -22.34
N TRP A 459 34.31 -12.52 -22.72
CA TRP A 459 35.28 -13.19 -23.58
C TRP A 459 35.36 -12.58 -24.99
N SER A 460 34.22 -12.36 -25.63
CA SER A 460 34.13 -11.70 -26.95
C SER A 460 34.69 -10.27 -26.94
N GLY A 461 34.55 -9.53 -25.84
CA GLY A 461 35.14 -8.19 -25.68
C GLY A 461 36.68 -8.14 -25.75
N GLY A 462 37.35 -9.28 -25.55
CA GLY A 462 38.80 -9.41 -25.72
C GLY A 462 39.27 -9.57 -27.17
N ARG A 463 38.38 -9.94 -28.09
CA ARG A 463 38.72 -10.28 -29.49
C ARG A 463 38.43 -9.10 -30.44
N ARG A 464 39.19 -9.00 -31.55
CA ARG A 464 38.97 -8.00 -32.61
C ARG A 464 38.20 -8.63 -33.77
N GLY A 465 37.39 -7.83 -34.49
CA GLY A 465 36.62 -8.26 -35.66
C GLY A 465 35.09 -8.05 -35.52
N PRO A 466 34.37 -7.85 -36.64
CA PRO A 466 32.94 -7.50 -36.63
C PRO A 466 32.06 -8.63 -36.05
N LEU A 467 32.41 -9.90 -36.30
CA LEU A 467 31.72 -11.06 -35.74
C LEU A 467 31.70 -11.03 -34.21
N TRP A 468 32.86 -10.83 -33.57
CA TRP A 468 32.97 -10.76 -32.11
C TRP A 468 32.25 -9.55 -31.52
N GLY A 469 32.16 -8.45 -32.27
CA GLY A 469 31.31 -7.31 -31.92
C GLY A 469 29.83 -7.69 -31.85
N ARG A 470 29.31 -8.40 -32.85
CA ARG A 470 27.92 -8.89 -32.88
C ARG A 470 27.64 -9.89 -31.75
N VAL A 471 28.53 -10.86 -31.53
CA VAL A 471 28.41 -11.84 -30.43
C VAL A 471 28.33 -11.13 -29.08
N ARG A 472 29.17 -10.13 -28.86
CA ARG A 472 29.18 -9.35 -27.62
C ARG A 472 27.88 -8.60 -27.40
N VAL A 473 27.37 -7.93 -28.43
CA VAL A 473 26.11 -7.19 -28.37
C VAL A 473 24.94 -8.14 -28.12
N GLY A 474 24.89 -9.27 -28.82
CA GLY A 474 23.88 -10.31 -28.60
C GLY A 474 23.89 -10.82 -27.16
N ALA A 475 25.07 -11.22 -26.65
CA ALA A 475 25.21 -11.70 -25.28
C ALA A 475 24.83 -10.64 -24.23
N ALA A 476 25.19 -9.37 -24.45
CA ALA A 476 24.80 -8.29 -23.55
C ALA A 476 23.29 -7.98 -23.62
N ALA A 477 22.66 -8.12 -24.79
CA ALA A 477 21.22 -7.91 -25.00
C ALA A 477 20.38 -9.03 -24.37
N THR A 478 20.93 -10.23 -24.21
CA THR A 478 20.26 -11.32 -23.48
C THR A 478 19.97 -10.96 -22.02
N LEU A 479 20.83 -10.16 -21.36
CA LEU A 479 20.68 -9.81 -19.94
C LEU A 479 19.41 -9.02 -19.61
N PRO A 480 19.06 -7.91 -20.28
CA PRO A 480 17.79 -7.23 -20.04
C PRO A 480 16.58 -8.09 -20.46
N VAL A 481 16.71 -8.94 -21.48
CA VAL A 481 15.63 -9.87 -21.87
C VAL A 481 15.37 -10.90 -20.76
N LEU A 482 16.42 -11.48 -20.19
CA LEU A 482 16.30 -12.41 -19.04
C LEU A 482 15.70 -11.71 -17.83
N ALA A 483 16.15 -10.50 -17.51
CA ALA A 483 15.62 -9.72 -16.40
C ALA A 483 14.11 -9.44 -16.57
N ALA A 484 13.68 -9.05 -17.78
CA ALA A 484 12.27 -8.83 -18.08
C ALA A 484 11.46 -10.14 -18.05
N ALA A 485 11.96 -11.22 -18.67
CA ALA A 485 11.29 -12.51 -18.71
C ALA A 485 11.06 -13.07 -17.30
N GLN A 486 12.07 -13.03 -16.43
CA GLN A 486 11.94 -13.47 -15.05
C GLN A 486 11.07 -12.52 -14.21
N ALA A 487 11.09 -11.21 -14.48
CA ALA A 487 10.19 -10.29 -13.80
C ALA A 487 8.72 -10.58 -14.12
N LEU A 488 8.42 -11.03 -15.35
CA LEU A 488 7.08 -11.44 -15.75
C LEU A 488 6.62 -12.71 -15.03
N THR A 489 7.52 -13.65 -14.69
CA THR A 489 7.15 -14.84 -13.91
C THR A 489 6.68 -14.48 -12.49
N LEU A 490 7.15 -13.37 -11.93
CA LEU A 490 6.63 -12.80 -10.67
C LEU A 490 5.38 -11.94 -10.89
N THR A 491 5.42 -11.03 -11.86
CA THR A 491 4.39 -9.99 -12.02
C THR A 491 3.05 -10.56 -12.49
N VAL A 492 3.07 -11.51 -13.43
CA VAL A 492 1.86 -12.05 -14.06
C VAL A 492 1.00 -12.86 -13.09
N PRO A 493 1.56 -13.75 -12.23
CA PRO A 493 0.78 -14.44 -11.22
C PRO A 493 0.37 -13.56 -10.04
N TYR A 494 1.14 -12.51 -9.74
CA TYR A 494 0.87 -11.64 -8.58
C TYR A 494 -0.25 -10.61 -8.85
N LEU A 495 -0.29 -10.00 -10.05
CA LEU A 495 -1.23 -8.93 -10.34
C LEU A 495 -2.59 -9.47 -10.82
N PRO A 496 -3.68 -9.26 -10.05
CA PRO A 496 -5.00 -9.71 -10.44
C PRO A 496 -5.49 -8.93 -11.65
N ARG A 497 -6.10 -9.66 -12.58
CA ARG A 497 -6.73 -9.12 -13.78
C ARG A 497 -8.19 -9.56 -13.79
N VAL A 498 -9.06 -8.63 -13.41
CA VAL A 498 -10.49 -8.91 -13.18
C VAL A 498 -11.37 -8.17 -14.18
N ASP A 499 -12.56 -8.69 -14.45
CA ASP A 499 -13.52 -8.09 -15.38
C ASP A 499 -14.19 -6.84 -14.80
N LYS A 500 -14.64 -5.94 -15.68
CA LYS A 500 -15.27 -4.66 -15.31
C LYS A 500 -16.44 -4.84 -14.34
N ASP A 501 -17.19 -5.91 -14.52
CA ASP A 501 -18.40 -6.19 -13.75
C ASP A 501 -18.11 -6.66 -12.32
N THR A 502 -16.84 -6.94 -12.00
CA THR A 502 -16.39 -7.29 -10.64
C THR A 502 -15.89 -6.06 -9.86
N PHE A 503 -15.82 -4.89 -10.48
CA PHE A 503 -15.32 -3.67 -9.83
C PHE A 503 -16.41 -3.02 -8.96
N PHE A 504 -16.43 -3.40 -7.67
CA PHE A 504 -17.40 -2.92 -6.66
C PHE A 504 -18.87 -3.02 -7.11
N PRO A 505 -19.37 -4.22 -7.47
CA PRO A 505 -20.72 -4.39 -8.00
C PRO A 505 -21.81 -4.12 -6.97
N VAL A 506 -22.96 -3.60 -7.42
CA VAL A 506 -24.08 -3.29 -6.54
C VAL A 506 -25.01 -4.49 -6.37
N THR A 507 -24.96 -5.11 -5.19
CA THR A 507 -25.84 -6.24 -4.82
C THR A 507 -27.25 -5.78 -4.38
N GLN A 508 -28.17 -6.73 -4.14
CA GLN A 508 -29.50 -6.43 -3.63
C GLN A 508 -29.46 -5.79 -2.23
N THR A 509 -28.55 -6.23 -1.35
CA THR A 509 -28.35 -5.63 -0.02
C THR A 509 -27.93 -4.17 -0.13
N HIS A 510 -27.01 -3.86 -1.04
CA HIS A 510 -26.58 -2.49 -1.29
C HIS A 510 -27.75 -1.61 -1.78
N ARG A 511 -28.53 -2.09 -2.76
CA ARG A 511 -29.73 -1.38 -3.25
C ARG A 511 -30.74 -1.10 -2.13
N TYR A 512 -31.03 -2.11 -1.30
CA TYR A 512 -31.92 -1.93 -0.15
C TYR A 512 -31.40 -0.84 0.80
N LEU A 513 -30.11 -0.85 1.14
CA LEU A 513 -29.53 0.19 2.00
C LEU A 513 -29.59 1.57 1.34
N MET A 514 -29.22 1.69 0.06
CA MET A 514 -29.28 2.97 -0.68
C MET A 514 -30.68 3.59 -0.66
N GLU A 515 -31.73 2.77 -0.75
CA GLU A 515 -33.13 3.22 -0.76
C GLU A 515 -33.68 3.57 0.65
N HIS A 516 -33.15 2.96 1.72
CA HIS A 516 -33.79 3.00 3.04
C HIS A 516 -32.96 3.64 4.17
N ILE A 517 -31.63 3.74 4.00
CA ILE A 517 -30.72 4.19 5.08
C ILE A 517 -30.88 5.69 5.39
N GLY A 518 -31.21 6.51 4.39
CA GLY A 518 -31.35 7.96 4.54
C GLY A 518 -30.07 8.60 5.09
N HIS A 519 -30.19 9.32 6.21
CA HIS A 519 -29.04 9.95 6.88
C HIS A 519 -28.43 9.09 7.99
N ASP A 520 -29.05 7.96 8.32
CA ASP A 520 -28.58 7.04 9.34
C ASP A 520 -27.37 6.24 8.84
N ARG A 521 -26.82 5.39 9.71
CA ARG A 521 -25.74 4.46 9.39
C ARG A 521 -26.24 3.02 9.41
N PHE A 522 -25.48 2.15 8.77
CA PHE A 522 -25.57 0.72 8.99
C PHE A 522 -24.26 0.22 9.63
N SER A 523 -24.28 -0.98 10.20
CA SER A 523 -23.08 -1.72 10.51
C SER A 523 -23.21 -3.12 9.96
N GLY A 524 -22.19 -3.59 9.25
CA GLY A 524 -22.06 -4.99 8.87
C GLY A 524 -21.44 -5.81 10.00
N THR A 525 -21.70 -7.11 9.97
CA THR A 525 -20.84 -8.10 10.63
C THR A 525 -19.68 -8.49 9.71
N TRP A 526 -18.63 -9.08 10.29
CA TRP A 526 -17.47 -9.63 9.55
C TRP A 526 -17.85 -10.40 8.29
N GLY A 527 -18.84 -11.27 8.42
CA GLY A 527 -19.33 -12.10 7.32
C GLY A 527 -20.39 -11.41 6.47
N GLY A 528 -21.10 -10.41 7.01
CA GLY A 528 -22.33 -9.85 6.43
C GLY A 528 -22.15 -8.67 5.47
N MET A 529 -21.07 -7.90 5.65
CA MET A 529 -20.69 -6.85 4.71
C MET A 529 -19.19 -6.78 4.54
N GLN A 530 -18.72 -6.65 3.32
CA GLN A 530 -17.32 -6.31 3.08
C GLN A 530 -17.04 -4.89 3.56
N ILE A 531 -16.20 -4.76 4.59
CA ILE A 531 -15.89 -3.47 5.15
C ILE A 531 -15.12 -2.58 4.16
N GLY A 532 -15.38 -1.28 4.20
CA GLY A 532 -14.57 -0.25 3.55
C GLY A 532 -14.80 -0.06 2.06
N ALA A 533 -15.33 -1.08 1.36
CA ALA A 533 -15.92 -0.93 0.03
C ALA A 533 -17.09 0.09 0.01
N ASP A 534 -17.66 0.39 1.17
CA ASP A 534 -18.79 1.30 1.39
C ASP A 534 -18.53 2.73 0.93
N SER A 535 -17.29 3.20 0.98
CA SER A 535 -16.90 4.52 0.47
C SER A 535 -17.11 4.65 -1.04
N GLN A 536 -16.88 3.57 -1.79
CA GLN A 536 -17.15 3.55 -3.23
C GLN A 536 -18.65 3.61 -3.53
N LEU A 537 -19.46 3.00 -2.68
CA LEU A 537 -20.91 2.93 -2.83
C LEU A 537 -21.65 4.09 -2.14
N ARG A 538 -20.91 5.00 -1.47
CA ARG A 538 -21.47 6.10 -0.67
C ARG A 538 -22.50 5.63 0.37
N LEU A 539 -22.27 4.46 0.98
CA LEU A 539 -23.11 3.92 2.05
C LEU A 539 -22.49 4.25 3.40
N ARG A 540 -23.26 4.85 4.32
CA ARG A 540 -22.74 5.28 5.61
C ARG A 540 -22.58 4.09 6.56
N ALA A 541 -21.36 3.59 6.70
CA ALA A 541 -21.04 2.48 7.59
C ALA A 541 -20.42 2.95 8.91
N LEU A 542 -20.75 2.24 10.00
CA LEU A 542 -19.97 2.28 11.24
C LEU A 542 -18.72 1.39 11.12
N SER A 543 -18.82 0.25 10.45
CA SER A 543 -17.68 -0.62 10.15
C SER A 543 -16.73 0.01 9.12
N GLY A 544 -15.48 -0.45 9.05
CA GLY A 544 -14.54 0.04 8.05
C GLY A 544 -13.08 -0.31 8.37
N HIS A 545 -12.22 -0.13 7.37
CA HIS A 545 -10.78 -0.34 7.49
C HIS A 545 -10.02 0.99 7.43
N GLN A 546 -9.90 1.69 8.57
CA GLN A 546 -9.20 2.97 8.71
C GLN A 546 -8.65 3.17 10.12
N PHE A 547 -7.63 4.01 10.25
CA PHE A 547 -7.15 4.46 11.56
C PHE A 547 -8.24 5.18 12.35
N VAL A 548 -8.42 4.79 13.61
CA VAL A 548 -9.44 5.36 14.50
C VAL A 548 -8.85 6.37 15.48
N ASN A 549 -9.63 7.40 15.81
CA ASN A 549 -9.31 8.32 16.89
C ASN A 549 -9.39 7.61 18.26
N ARG A 550 -8.50 7.92 19.21
CA ARG A 550 -8.47 7.28 20.54
C ARG A 550 -9.78 7.42 21.31
N ARG A 551 -10.41 8.61 21.31
CA ARG A 551 -11.70 8.83 21.99
C ARG A 551 -12.85 8.11 21.31
N PHE A 552 -12.78 7.98 19.99
CA PHE A 552 -13.76 7.20 19.24
C PHE A 552 -13.59 5.70 19.55
N ALA A 553 -12.34 5.22 19.64
CA ALA A 553 -12.04 3.86 20.06
C ALA A 553 -12.58 3.57 21.47
N GLU A 554 -12.41 4.48 22.43
CA GLU A 554 -12.99 4.35 23.79
C GLU A 554 -14.52 4.21 23.75
N LEU A 555 -15.20 4.99 22.92
CA LEU A 555 -16.66 4.89 22.76
C LEU A 555 -17.08 3.52 22.20
N VAL A 556 -16.40 3.07 21.13
CA VAL A 556 -16.72 1.82 20.45
C VAL A 556 -16.35 0.59 21.31
N GLN A 557 -15.32 0.70 22.14
CA GLN A 557 -14.98 -0.33 23.15
C GLN A 557 -16.06 -0.49 24.23
N GLY A 558 -16.99 0.46 24.35
CA GLY A 558 -18.19 0.30 25.17
C GLY A 558 -19.23 -0.66 24.61
N ILE A 559 -19.09 -1.10 23.36
CA ILE A 559 -19.91 -2.18 22.77
C ILE A 559 -19.46 -3.51 23.41
N PRO A 560 -20.38 -4.41 23.80
CA PRO A 560 -20.01 -5.72 24.35
C PRO A 560 -19.07 -6.46 23.40
N THR A 561 -17.99 -7.07 23.90
CA THR A 561 -16.91 -7.75 23.13
C THR A 561 -15.89 -6.80 22.47
N LYS A 562 -14.78 -7.36 21.98
CA LYS A 562 -13.71 -6.60 21.33
C LYS A 562 -14.14 -6.26 19.89
N GLN A 563 -14.35 -4.98 19.58
CA GLN A 563 -14.75 -4.50 18.24
C GLN A 563 -13.58 -4.06 17.35
N LEU A 564 -12.41 -3.86 17.97
CA LEU A 564 -11.19 -3.45 17.29
C LEU A 564 -10.26 -4.65 17.24
N GLU A 565 -10.29 -5.39 16.14
CA GLU A 565 -9.37 -6.52 15.94
C GLU A 565 -7.92 -6.03 15.84
N SER A 566 -7.73 -4.89 15.18
CA SER A 566 -6.47 -4.15 15.09
C SER A 566 -6.71 -2.64 15.21
N SER A 567 -5.63 -1.84 15.13
CA SER A 567 -5.72 -0.37 15.18
C SER A 567 -6.45 0.25 13.98
N THR A 568 -6.70 -0.51 12.91
CA THR A 568 -7.35 -0.02 11.68
C THR A 568 -8.65 -0.73 11.34
N TRP A 569 -8.93 -1.90 11.94
CA TRP A 569 -10.12 -2.69 11.61
C TRP A 569 -11.20 -2.46 12.65
N LEU A 570 -12.29 -1.80 12.24
CA LEU A 570 -13.52 -1.70 13.01
C LEU A 570 -14.59 -2.56 12.37
N ASP A 571 -14.96 -3.62 13.09
CA ASP A 571 -16.03 -4.53 12.69
C ASP A 571 -16.74 -5.10 13.91
N LEU A 572 -17.97 -5.57 13.73
CA LEU A 572 -18.84 -6.03 14.82
C LEU A 572 -19.17 -7.52 14.66
N PRO A 573 -19.08 -8.35 15.71
CA PRO A 573 -19.46 -9.75 15.59
C PRO A 573 -20.99 -9.90 15.49
N ALA A 574 -21.43 -10.99 14.87
CA ALA A 574 -22.84 -11.32 14.72
C ALA A 574 -23.49 -11.77 16.05
N ARG A 575 -23.75 -10.82 16.96
CA ARG A 575 -24.36 -11.08 18.26
C ARG A 575 -25.50 -10.12 18.60
N ALA A 576 -26.51 -10.63 19.30
CA ALA A 576 -27.69 -9.86 19.68
C ALA A 576 -27.37 -8.75 20.71
N ASP A 577 -26.49 -9.00 21.68
CA ASP A 577 -26.06 -8.01 22.66
C ASP A 577 -25.30 -6.84 22.01
N VAL A 578 -24.49 -7.13 21.00
CA VAL A 578 -23.82 -6.14 20.15
C VAL A 578 -24.83 -5.33 19.34
N ALA A 579 -25.71 -6.00 18.60
CA ALA A 579 -26.73 -5.35 17.77
C ALA A 579 -27.71 -4.48 18.58
N SER A 580 -27.90 -4.77 19.87
CA SER A 580 -28.75 -4.00 20.79
C SER A 580 -27.99 -2.97 21.64
N SER A 581 -26.70 -2.75 21.39
CA SER A 581 -25.88 -1.86 22.21
C SER A 581 -26.34 -0.39 22.10
N PRO A 582 -26.54 0.34 23.22
CA PRO A 582 -26.87 1.76 23.19
C PRO A 582 -25.80 2.65 22.53
N VAL A 583 -24.57 2.13 22.39
CA VAL A 583 -23.51 2.82 21.65
C VAL A 583 -23.87 2.93 20.17
N LEU A 584 -24.52 1.91 19.59
CA LEU A 584 -24.98 1.92 18.20
C LEU A 584 -26.05 2.99 17.97
N ASP A 585 -27.00 3.13 18.91
CA ASP A 585 -28.00 4.20 18.88
C ASP A 585 -27.34 5.58 18.90
N ARG A 586 -26.35 5.78 19.78
CA ARG A 586 -25.59 7.04 19.87
C ARG A 586 -24.82 7.36 18.58
N LEU A 587 -24.39 6.34 17.85
CA LEU A 587 -23.67 6.47 16.57
C LEU A 587 -24.62 6.55 15.36
N GLY A 588 -25.93 6.50 15.59
CA GLY A 588 -26.95 6.56 14.55
C GLY A 588 -26.98 5.32 13.65
N VAL A 589 -26.61 4.15 14.17
CA VAL A 589 -26.71 2.89 13.43
C VAL A 589 -28.14 2.39 13.50
N ARG A 590 -28.82 2.38 12.36
CA ARG A 590 -30.21 1.95 12.21
C ARG A 590 -30.34 0.55 11.64
N TYR A 591 -29.39 0.13 10.81
CA TYR A 591 -29.40 -1.17 10.15
C TYR A 591 -28.20 -1.99 10.62
N PHE A 592 -28.44 -3.25 10.98
CA PHE A 592 -27.39 -4.20 11.34
C PHE A 592 -27.44 -5.36 10.34
N VAL A 593 -26.40 -5.51 9.53
CA VAL A 593 -26.37 -6.40 8.36
C VAL A 593 -25.56 -7.64 8.71
N THR A 594 -26.17 -8.82 8.57
CA THR A 594 -25.56 -10.12 8.90
C THR A 594 -25.48 -11.01 7.67
N SER A 595 -24.52 -11.94 7.64
CA SER A 595 -24.45 -12.98 6.62
C SER A 595 -25.59 -14.00 6.78
N PRO A 596 -26.02 -14.68 5.70
CA PRO A 596 -26.89 -15.86 5.81
C PRO A 596 -26.31 -16.98 6.69
N SER A 597 -24.97 -17.07 6.81
CA SER A 597 -24.32 -18.04 7.70
C SER A 597 -24.30 -17.61 9.17
N ASP A 598 -24.58 -16.34 9.46
CA ASP A 598 -24.62 -15.83 10.83
C ASP A 598 -25.85 -16.35 11.57
N ARG A 599 -25.75 -16.40 12.91
CA ARG A 599 -26.92 -16.72 13.73
C ARG A 599 -27.93 -15.59 13.63
N VAL A 600 -29.04 -15.86 12.93
CA VAL A 600 -30.22 -14.96 12.85
C VAL A 600 -30.63 -14.48 14.25
N PHE A 601 -30.69 -13.16 14.43
CA PHE A 601 -31.20 -12.58 15.68
C PHE A 601 -32.71 -12.72 15.76
N GLY A 602 -33.20 -13.12 16.94
CA GLY A 602 -34.63 -13.24 17.20
C GLY A 602 -35.28 -14.48 16.56
N ARG A 603 -36.56 -14.36 16.22
CA ARG A 603 -37.39 -15.48 15.75
C ARG A 603 -37.21 -15.72 14.25
N ARG A 604 -36.73 -16.90 13.88
CA ARG A 604 -36.66 -17.33 12.48
C ARG A 604 -38.07 -17.44 11.88
N THR A 605 -38.26 -16.84 10.72
CA THR A 605 -39.44 -17.02 9.88
C THR A 605 -38.99 -17.58 8.54
N PRO A 606 -39.67 -18.60 7.97
CA PRO A 606 -39.34 -19.11 6.65
C PRO A 606 -39.45 -18.00 5.61
N ALA A 607 -38.39 -17.79 4.83
CA ALA A 607 -38.45 -16.88 3.70
C ALA A 607 -39.22 -17.52 2.52
N PRO A 608 -40.08 -16.79 1.80
CA PRO A 608 -40.61 -17.21 0.50
C PRO A 608 -39.46 -17.50 -0.46
N LYS A 609 -39.62 -18.50 -1.34
CA LYS A 609 -38.64 -18.80 -2.39
C LYS A 609 -38.54 -17.59 -3.35
N GLY A 610 -37.34 -17.07 -3.60
CA GLY A 610 -37.11 -16.12 -4.71
C GLY A 610 -36.28 -14.85 -4.44
N GLY A 611 -35.54 -14.72 -3.34
CA GLY A 611 -34.66 -13.55 -3.11
C GLY A 611 -35.39 -12.21 -2.92
N THR A 612 -36.72 -12.20 -2.89
CA THR A 612 -37.53 -11.02 -2.61
C THR A 612 -37.29 -10.58 -1.16
N PRO A 613 -36.99 -9.30 -0.90
CA PRO A 613 -36.86 -8.78 0.45
C PRO A 613 -38.14 -9.05 1.24
N VAL A 614 -38.03 -9.74 2.38
CA VAL A 614 -39.17 -9.97 3.28
C VAL A 614 -39.01 -9.08 4.50
N VAL A 615 -39.92 -8.12 4.64
CA VAL A 615 -40.04 -7.33 5.86
C VAL A 615 -40.76 -8.17 6.90
N VAL A 616 -40.01 -8.75 7.84
CA VAL A 616 -40.58 -9.42 9.02
C VAL A 616 -41.11 -8.32 9.94
N GLY A 617 -42.42 -8.26 10.14
CA GLY A 617 -43.11 -7.18 10.85
C GLY A 617 -42.52 -6.88 12.24
N ARG A 618 -42.55 -5.59 12.64
CA ARG A 618 -42.04 -5.10 13.93
C ARG A 618 -42.60 -5.91 15.11
N ALA A 619 -41.74 -6.61 15.85
CA ALA A 619 -42.01 -6.84 17.25
C ALA A 619 -42.06 -5.46 17.92
N ARG A 620 -43.22 -5.08 18.46
CA ARG A 620 -43.33 -3.84 19.25
C ARG A 620 -42.28 -3.90 20.37
N PRO A 621 -41.45 -2.86 20.58
CA PRO A 621 -40.57 -2.83 21.72
C PRO A 621 -41.47 -2.83 22.96
N ALA A 622 -41.37 -3.87 23.79
CA ALA A 622 -41.96 -3.81 25.11
C ALA A 622 -41.13 -2.77 25.90
N SER A 623 -41.63 -1.53 25.95
CA SER A 623 -41.17 -0.56 26.92
C SER A 623 -41.41 -1.14 28.30
N ARG A 624 -40.37 -1.61 28.99
CA ARG A 624 -40.44 -1.79 30.45
C ARG A 624 -40.77 -0.43 31.05
N PRO A 625 -41.91 -0.24 31.73
CA PRO A 625 -42.02 0.91 32.61
C PRO A 625 -40.99 0.71 33.72
N ARG A 626 -40.12 1.70 33.94
CA ARG A 626 -39.37 1.80 35.19
C ARG A 626 -40.38 1.95 36.33
N GLY A 627 -40.71 0.85 37.00
CA GLY A 627 -41.56 0.80 38.17
C GLY A 627 -40.73 0.60 39.43
N ARG A 628 -40.90 1.53 40.37
CA ARG A 628 -40.22 1.66 41.67
C ARG A 628 -40.36 0.41 42.55
N CYS A 629 -39.39 0.23 43.45
CA CYS A 629 -39.51 -0.65 44.61
C CYS A 629 -40.73 -0.26 45.48
N ALA A 630 -41.58 -1.24 45.82
CA ALA A 630 -42.35 -1.28 47.06
C ALA A 630 -42.83 -2.71 47.36
N ARG A 631 -42.82 -3.06 48.64
CA ARG A 631 -43.12 -4.37 49.25
C ARG A 631 -44.63 -4.60 49.47
N TRP A 632 -44.95 -5.90 49.52
CA TRP A 632 -45.90 -6.64 50.39
C TRP A 632 -47.43 -6.70 50.12
N SER A 633 -47.83 -7.98 49.95
CA SER A 633 -48.96 -8.75 50.52
C SER A 633 -50.43 -8.52 50.15
N SER A 634 -51.00 -9.64 49.69
CA SER A 634 -52.34 -10.22 49.96
C SER A 634 -53.52 -9.83 49.07
N GLY A 635 -54.24 -10.87 48.62
CA GLY A 635 -55.71 -10.85 48.67
C GLY A 635 -56.49 -10.88 47.36
N ARG A 636 -56.87 -12.11 46.96
CA ARG A 636 -58.14 -12.51 46.29
C ARG A 636 -58.38 -12.18 44.80
N SER A 637 -58.89 -13.24 44.17
CA SER A 637 -59.47 -13.37 42.83
C SER A 637 -60.81 -12.64 42.71
N VAL A 638 -61.19 -12.28 41.47
CA VAL A 638 -62.54 -12.50 40.86
C VAL A 638 -62.62 -11.95 39.42
N ARG A 639 -62.96 -12.88 38.50
CA ARG A 639 -63.76 -12.83 37.25
C ARG A 639 -63.55 -11.76 36.14
N CYS A 640 -63.29 -12.27 34.92
CA CYS A 640 -63.69 -11.67 33.63
C CYS A 640 -65.17 -11.93 33.32
N PRO A 641 -65.80 -11.12 32.44
CA PRO A 641 -66.37 -11.68 31.19
C PRO A 641 -66.22 -10.68 29.99
N PRO A 642 -66.83 -10.88 28.80
CA PRO A 642 -66.15 -11.31 27.57
C PRO A 642 -66.13 -10.23 26.45
N ALA A 643 -65.36 -10.53 25.40
CA ALA A 643 -65.33 -9.77 24.16
C ALA A 643 -66.63 -9.86 23.35
N ARG A 644 -67.00 -8.78 22.64
CA ARG A 644 -67.74 -8.84 21.37
C ARG A 644 -67.20 -7.84 20.34
N PRO A 645 -67.27 -8.17 19.03
CA PRO A 645 -66.60 -7.47 17.95
C PRO A 645 -67.52 -6.48 17.24
N THR A 646 -66.97 -5.41 16.68
CA THR A 646 -67.61 -4.66 15.58
C THR A 646 -66.59 -4.34 14.49
N ARG A 647 -67.12 -4.34 13.27
CA ARG A 647 -66.48 -4.67 11.99
C ARG A 647 -66.86 -3.54 11.02
N TRP A 648 -65.97 -3.23 10.07
CA TRP A 648 -66.14 -2.38 8.87
C TRP A 648 -66.06 -0.85 9.10
N SER A 649 -65.48 -0.02 8.22
CA SER A 649 -65.34 -0.12 6.76
C SER A 649 -64.18 0.74 6.23
N TRP A 650 -63.67 0.37 5.05
CA TRP A 650 -62.82 1.19 4.19
C TRP A 650 -63.68 2.13 3.34
N ARG A 651 -63.26 3.39 3.17
CA ARG A 651 -63.60 4.18 1.98
C ARG A 651 -62.53 5.24 1.69
N CYS A 652 -62.00 5.21 0.47
CA CYS A 652 -61.16 6.25 -0.12
C CYS A 652 -62.02 7.47 -0.47
N SER A 653 -61.49 8.69 -0.27
CA SER A 653 -61.74 9.82 -1.16
C SER A 653 -60.73 10.96 -0.98
N ARG A 654 -60.51 11.64 -2.10
CA ARG A 654 -59.53 12.69 -2.45
C ARG A 654 -59.51 13.95 -1.56
N THR A 655 -58.34 14.58 -1.59
CA THR A 655 -57.94 15.99 -1.28
C THR A 655 -58.94 17.07 -1.71
N PRO A 656 -58.93 18.32 -1.16
CA PRO A 656 -57.76 19.24 -1.22
C PRO A 656 -57.54 20.23 -0.05
N ALA A 657 -56.51 21.06 -0.27
CA ALA A 657 -55.77 21.96 0.61
C ALA A 657 -56.51 23.14 1.27
N GLY A 658 -55.83 23.72 2.28
CA GLY A 658 -56.10 25.01 2.93
C GLY A 658 -56.08 24.83 4.45
N GLY A 659 -55.35 25.53 5.30
CA GLY A 659 -54.51 26.72 5.20
C GLY A 659 -54.32 27.24 6.64
N ARG A 660 -53.26 28.01 6.85
CA ARG A 660 -53.03 28.96 7.97
C ARG A 660 -52.75 28.39 9.37
N TRP A 661 -51.52 28.63 9.79
CA TRP A 661 -51.10 28.82 11.18
C TRP A 661 -51.59 30.17 11.73
N PRO A 662 -51.91 30.27 13.03
CA PRO A 662 -51.78 31.50 13.79
C PRO A 662 -50.68 31.39 14.85
N GLY A 663 -49.85 32.43 14.96
CA GLY A 663 -49.02 32.68 16.14
C GLY A 663 -49.77 33.55 17.15
N HIS A 664 -49.27 33.60 18.40
CA HIS A 664 -49.10 34.84 19.16
C HIS A 664 -48.38 34.64 20.50
N SER A 665 -47.47 35.60 20.79
CA SER A 665 -47.10 36.19 22.10
C SER A 665 -46.42 35.28 23.15
N ALA A 666 -45.45 35.69 23.97
CA ALA A 666 -44.99 37.01 24.39
C ALA A 666 -43.52 36.94 24.89
N SER A 667 -42.82 38.05 24.80
CA SER A 667 -41.57 38.38 25.51
C SER A 667 -41.89 39.06 26.87
N PRO A 668 -40.95 39.32 27.83
CA PRO A 668 -39.93 40.37 27.57
C PRO A 668 -38.60 40.34 28.37
N ARG A 669 -37.69 41.23 27.92
CA ARG A 669 -36.57 41.96 28.60
C ARG A 669 -35.16 41.34 28.70
N GLY A 670 -34.19 42.12 28.17
CA GLY A 670 -32.77 42.09 28.54
C GLY A 670 -31.78 42.68 27.49
N SER A 671 -31.66 44.02 27.43
CA SER A 671 -30.50 44.88 27.05
C SER A 671 -29.42 44.34 26.07
N SER A 672 -29.33 44.83 24.82
CA SER A 672 -28.61 46.03 24.31
C SER A 672 -27.07 46.00 24.34
N ARG A 673 -26.42 45.86 23.16
CA ARG A 673 -25.51 46.89 22.59
C ARG A 673 -25.03 46.55 21.17
N ASP A 674 -25.00 47.63 20.38
CA ASP A 674 -24.62 47.88 18.98
C ASP A 674 -23.38 47.18 18.40
N SER A 675 -23.42 46.84 17.10
CA SER A 675 -22.83 47.71 16.06
C SER A 675 -23.10 47.21 14.63
N ARG A 676 -23.30 48.18 13.73
CA ARG A 676 -23.70 48.06 12.32
C ARG A 676 -22.50 47.84 11.40
N SER A 677 -22.68 47.06 10.33
CA SER A 677 -22.28 47.40 8.94
C SER A 677 -22.93 46.40 7.98
N THR A 678 -24.01 46.77 7.28
CA THR A 678 -24.04 47.25 5.88
C THR A 678 -23.12 46.48 4.91
N SER A 679 -23.70 45.57 4.13
CA SER A 679 -23.54 45.61 2.67
C SER A 679 -24.69 44.89 1.96
N ARG A 680 -25.20 45.57 0.94
CA ARG A 680 -26.34 45.22 0.08
C ARG A 680 -25.90 44.17 -0.95
N TRP A 681 -26.70 43.13 -1.19
CA TRP A 681 -26.85 42.52 -2.51
C TRP A 681 -28.31 42.08 -2.69
N ARG A 682 -29.04 42.77 -3.58
CA ARG A 682 -30.35 42.32 -4.09
C ARG A 682 -30.12 41.38 -5.28
N PRO A 683 -30.91 40.31 -5.43
CA PRO A 683 -30.83 39.38 -6.56
C PRO A 683 -31.69 39.86 -7.74
N ARG A 684 -31.23 39.63 -8.97
CA ARG A 684 -32.05 39.66 -10.19
C ARG A 684 -32.60 38.26 -10.47
N THR A 685 -33.91 38.20 -10.62
CA THR A 685 -34.74 37.07 -11.06
C THR A 685 -34.86 37.02 -12.58
N CYS A 686 -34.93 35.82 -13.16
CA CYS A 686 -35.69 35.43 -14.37
C CYS A 686 -35.72 33.89 -14.42
N ARG A 687 -36.82 33.24 -14.03
CA ARG A 687 -38.02 32.83 -14.80
C ARG A 687 -37.84 31.55 -15.65
N ARG A 688 -38.60 30.54 -15.22
CA ARG A 688 -39.10 29.37 -15.98
C ARG A 688 -39.84 29.81 -17.24
N ALA A 689 -39.71 29.01 -18.30
CA ALA A 689 -40.75 28.80 -19.29
C ALA A 689 -41.04 27.29 -19.34
N ALA A 690 -42.32 26.96 -19.34
CA ALA A 690 -42.86 25.62 -19.47
C ALA A 690 -43.22 25.37 -20.94
N SER A 691 -43.12 24.10 -21.33
CA SER A 691 -44.03 23.41 -22.25
C SER A 691 -44.18 21.99 -21.74
#